data_AF-A0A953NAU5-F1
#
_entry.id   AF-A0A953NAU5-F1
#
_cell.length_a   1.000
_cell.length_b   1.000
_cell.length_c   1.000
_cell.angle_alpha   90.00
_cell.angle_beta   90.00
_cell.angle_gamma   90.00
#
_symmetry.space_group_name_H-M   'P 1'
#
loop_
_entity.id
_entity.type
_entity.pdbx_description
1 polymer ?
#
loop_
_entity_poly.entity_id
_entity_poly.type
_entity_poly.pdbx_seq_one_letter_code
_entity_poly.pdbx_strand_id
1 'polypeptide(L)'
;MGLRVAPKLDRFVPAESQMPGFLEAREIHGDAQGNVRMIGDAAMRRQDAVLRANVIDYNKGTGVLDAQTNARLIRDGNVISGTSIIYNSEDGTASIEQPNFWIENGGAGVGSWADVFNKNQMSLKDVTYSGCPCPQPSWYIETEKLDLDYAENEGVARNGVLYFKNVPILAAPYLTFPIKKERKSGLLLPTFGNTTNTGFDYTQPYYFNIAPNYDMTAQLRTMTKRGAQLGGEFRYMGESYSGLAAGTYLPNDIKTGEDRWLYSAQYGQRFGYGFYGGYNVSGVSDDNYFKDFANIGINQATVTALPRQVGAGWANEYWNTSAQVVTFQTIRPSGTFVTPQYNKVPEYTINGGRFDIAGFDVQSQNTLTKFEMPLDQRFAYGPMGSLRWKPDGQRALSYNSIAYPIVKPGWYITPKVALTMAQYQTDWYGLEKWYGYGQASNSRVLPIMSVDSGMTFERDTTFFGKAALQTLEPRAYYLRVPYRDQSQLPVYDTTLADFSFSSAFQENIFAGFDRIANANQATLALTSRWLDANSGFERLQLSVAQQFYFEDQYVTLPFQVPRTNTKSQFLVGSSAALTDTLNLSSLFQYNPYKSELSRAQIISRWRPQRLATLALSYRYQVNPPPDALYQPQGQNQVSAGFQWPLTKKWYSIGRVDYSFNKVNAPSVLDPSNIIAMPKVTQGVVGLEYKGDCCWTGRVVFQRYVVSVDQTNSAVFFQLELGGLGNLGQNPMGIIGRSIPDYEPINPPVPSVSKFERYE
;
A
#
# COMPACT_ATOMS: atom_id res chain seq x y z
N MET A 1 -12.11 12.96 23.55
CA MET A 1 -11.77 11.97 24.58
C MET A 1 -10.44 11.34 24.20
N GLY A 2 -9.35 11.72 24.88
CA GLY A 2 -8.03 11.17 24.62
C GLY A 2 -7.90 9.81 25.28
N LEU A 3 -7.80 8.75 24.48
CA LEU A 3 -7.44 7.44 24.98
C LEU A 3 -6.01 7.53 25.54
N ARG A 4 -5.86 7.33 26.85
CA ARG A 4 -4.55 7.13 27.48
C ARG A 4 -4.20 5.66 27.39
N VAL A 5 -2.98 5.37 26.94
CA VAL A 5 -2.40 4.03 27.04
C VAL A 5 -2.44 3.63 28.52
N ALA A 6 -3.02 2.47 28.83
CA ALA A 6 -3.02 1.93 30.18
C ALA A 6 -1.58 1.96 30.73
N PRO A 7 -1.35 2.37 31.99
CA PRO A 7 -0.01 2.34 32.57
C PRO A 7 0.51 0.90 32.44
N LYS A 8 1.59 0.73 31.67
CA LYS A 8 2.30 -0.54 31.66
C LYS A 8 2.73 -0.79 33.09
N LEU A 9 2.34 -1.95 33.65
CA LEU A 9 2.95 -2.46 34.87
C LEU A 9 4.46 -2.48 34.62
N ASP A 10 5.20 -1.63 35.32
CA ASP A 10 6.65 -1.62 35.29
C ASP A 10 7.14 -2.06 36.66
N ARG A 11 8.11 -2.98 36.70
CA ARG A 11 8.61 -3.51 37.97
C ARG A 11 9.66 -2.55 38.52
N PHE A 12 9.44 -2.05 39.73
CA PHE A 12 10.52 -1.41 40.50
C PHE A 12 11.48 -2.50 40.98
N VAL A 13 12.65 -2.65 40.36
CA VAL A 13 13.68 -3.62 40.78
C VAL A 13 14.66 -2.89 41.74
N PRO A 14 14.76 -3.28 43.02
CA PRO A 14 15.75 -2.74 43.96
C PRO A 14 17.18 -3.00 43.49
N ALA A 15 18.14 -2.27 44.06
CA ALA A 15 19.56 -2.58 43.89
C ALA A 15 19.85 -4.03 44.33
N GLU A 16 20.74 -4.71 43.63
CA GLU A 16 20.99 -6.15 43.76
C GLU A 16 21.34 -6.61 45.18
N SER A 17 22.12 -5.80 45.90
CA SER A 17 22.51 -6.04 47.30
C SER A 17 21.37 -5.90 48.31
N GLN A 18 20.21 -5.40 47.89
CA GLN A 18 19.03 -5.18 48.74
C GLN A 18 17.85 -6.08 48.37
N MET A 19 17.98 -6.97 47.38
CA MET A 19 16.89 -7.86 46.98
C MET A 19 16.75 -9.03 47.98
N PRO A 20 15.64 -9.12 48.73
CA PRO A 20 15.43 -10.25 49.63
C PRO A 20 15.20 -11.55 48.84
N GLY A 21 15.83 -12.62 49.31
CA GLY A 21 15.53 -13.99 48.87
C GLY A 21 14.56 -14.65 49.84
N PHE A 22 13.46 -15.19 49.33
CA PHE A 22 12.51 -15.99 50.08
C PHE A 22 12.75 -17.46 49.80
N LEU A 23 12.90 -18.25 50.86
CA LEU A 23 13.05 -19.70 50.77
C LEU A 23 11.74 -20.36 51.19
N GLU A 24 11.27 -21.34 50.41
CA GLU A 24 10.03 -22.08 50.64
C GLU A 24 10.30 -23.56 50.35
N ALA A 25 9.92 -24.45 51.28
CA ALA A 25 9.96 -25.90 51.09
C ALA A 25 9.10 -26.58 52.16
N ARG A 26 8.81 -27.88 51.99
CA ARG A 26 8.16 -28.67 53.06
C ARG A 26 9.07 -28.85 54.27
N GLU A 27 10.36 -29.10 54.02
CA GLU A 27 11.38 -29.25 55.04
C GLU A 27 12.60 -28.39 54.70
N ILE A 28 13.12 -27.66 55.70
CA ILE A 28 14.32 -26.83 55.57
C ILE A 28 15.28 -27.19 56.71
N HIS A 29 16.46 -27.69 56.37
CA HIS A 29 17.53 -28.02 57.32
C HIS A 29 18.71 -27.06 57.14
N GLY A 30 19.11 -26.37 58.19
CA GLY A 30 20.29 -25.50 58.19
C GLY A 30 21.42 -26.05 59.07
N ASP A 31 22.67 -25.84 58.67
CA ASP A 31 23.84 -26.10 59.52
C ASP A 31 24.44 -24.81 60.12
N ALA A 32 25.40 -24.96 61.02
CA ALA A 32 26.08 -23.84 61.69
C ALA A 32 26.99 -23.03 60.73
N GLN A 33 27.37 -23.62 59.59
CA GLN A 33 28.15 -22.96 58.53
C GLN A 33 27.26 -22.15 57.58
N GLY A 34 25.93 -22.22 57.74
CA GLY A 34 24.96 -21.49 56.95
C GLY A 34 24.53 -22.18 55.66
N ASN A 35 24.85 -23.46 55.46
CA ASN A 35 24.27 -24.24 54.37
C ASN A 35 22.83 -24.61 54.69
N VAL A 36 21.96 -24.55 53.69
CA VAL A 36 20.53 -24.79 53.83
C VAL A 36 20.11 -25.83 52.80
N ARG A 37 19.61 -26.98 53.26
CA ARG A 37 19.01 -28.02 52.44
C ARG A 37 17.50 -27.92 52.49
N MET A 38 16.87 -27.69 51.34
CA MET A 38 15.43 -27.56 51.17
C MET A 38 14.88 -28.80 50.47
N ILE A 39 13.86 -29.45 51.04
CA ILE A 39 13.29 -30.71 50.52
C ILE A 39 11.77 -30.57 50.37
N GLY A 40 11.26 -31.01 49.21
CA GLY A 40 9.84 -31.06 48.88
C GLY A 40 9.29 -29.70 48.45
N ASP A 41 8.96 -29.57 47.17
CA ASP A 41 8.48 -28.33 46.54
C ASP A 41 9.40 -27.12 46.81
N ALA A 42 10.71 -27.37 46.92
CA ALA A 42 11.71 -26.38 47.28
C ALA A 42 11.75 -25.24 46.25
N ALA A 43 11.75 -24.00 46.75
CA ALA A 43 11.78 -22.80 45.94
C ALA A 43 12.62 -21.72 46.62
N MET A 44 13.48 -21.09 45.82
CA MET A 44 14.11 -19.82 46.15
C MET A 44 13.51 -18.75 45.24
N ARG A 45 12.85 -17.76 45.84
CA ARG A 45 12.22 -16.64 45.12
C ARG A 45 12.97 -15.35 45.43
N ARG A 46 13.48 -14.71 44.39
CA ARG A 46 13.91 -13.32 44.37
C ARG A 46 13.01 -12.55 43.41
N GLN A 47 13.12 -11.23 43.43
CA GLN A 47 12.26 -10.39 42.59
C GLN A 47 12.55 -10.55 41.09
N ASP A 48 13.80 -10.85 40.75
CA ASP A 48 14.32 -11.03 39.40
C ASP A 48 14.31 -12.49 38.93
N ALA A 49 14.46 -13.46 39.85
CA ALA A 49 14.51 -14.88 39.52
C ALA A 49 13.76 -15.77 40.52
N VAL A 50 13.18 -16.87 40.02
CA VAL A 50 12.60 -17.94 40.83
C VAL A 50 13.23 -19.26 40.44
N LEU A 51 13.89 -19.94 41.37
CA LEU A 51 14.44 -21.29 41.21
C LEU A 51 13.59 -22.27 42.01
N ARG A 52 13.10 -23.33 41.38
CA ARG A 52 12.34 -24.42 42.04
C ARG A 52 12.95 -25.77 41.70
N ALA A 53 12.88 -26.73 42.62
CA ALA A 53 13.23 -28.13 42.40
C ALA A 53 12.62 -29.01 43.50
N ASN A 54 12.78 -30.33 43.39
CA ASN A 54 12.40 -31.23 44.48
C ASN A 54 13.34 -31.08 45.69
N VAL A 55 14.63 -30.85 45.44
CA VAL A 55 15.65 -30.59 46.46
C VAL A 55 16.51 -29.41 46.01
N ILE A 56 16.78 -28.46 46.92
CA ILE A 56 17.75 -27.39 46.69
C ILE A 56 18.75 -27.35 47.84
N ASP A 57 20.02 -27.61 47.55
CA ASP A 57 21.13 -27.41 48.49
C ASP A 57 21.72 -26.00 48.27
N TYR A 58 21.54 -25.11 49.24
CA TYR A 58 22.02 -23.73 49.21
C TYR A 58 23.23 -23.55 50.11
N ASN A 59 24.37 -23.18 49.53
CA ASN A 59 25.55 -22.76 50.26
C ASN A 59 25.56 -21.23 50.38
N LYS A 60 25.21 -20.71 51.56
CA LYS A 60 25.15 -19.26 51.81
C LYS A 60 26.53 -18.57 51.72
N GLY A 61 27.61 -19.29 52.01
CA GLY A 61 28.97 -18.73 51.97
C GLY A 61 29.47 -18.46 50.54
N THR A 62 29.03 -19.28 49.58
CA THR A 62 29.42 -19.14 48.16
C THR A 62 28.31 -18.60 47.26
N GLY A 63 27.06 -18.57 47.74
CA GLY A 63 25.90 -18.15 46.95
C GLY A 63 25.33 -19.21 46.01
N VAL A 64 25.91 -20.43 46.02
CA VAL A 64 25.56 -21.52 45.09
C VAL A 64 24.33 -22.29 45.57
N LEU A 65 23.38 -22.48 44.65
CA LEU A 65 22.18 -23.29 44.79
C LEU A 65 22.29 -24.48 43.85
N ASP A 66 22.38 -25.68 44.39
CA ASP A 66 22.30 -26.92 43.64
C ASP A 66 20.85 -27.43 43.68
N ALA A 67 20.11 -27.18 42.60
CA ALA A 67 18.73 -27.56 42.43
C ALA A 67 18.64 -28.89 41.68
N GLN A 68 18.17 -29.92 42.37
CA GLN A 68 18.18 -31.30 41.89
C GLN A 68 16.76 -31.82 41.65
N THR A 69 16.57 -32.51 40.52
CA THR A 69 15.31 -33.13 40.09
C THR A 69 14.19 -32.12 39.83
N ASN A 70 13.68 -32.11 38.59
CA ASN A 70 12.66 -31.15 38.12
C ASN A 70 13.05 -29.68 38.38
N ALA A 71 14.33 -29.37 38.21
CA ALA A 71 14.84 -28.03 38.45
C ALA A 71 14.33 -27.06 37.39
N ARG A 72 13.81 -25.90 37.83
CA ARG A 72 13.22 -24.88 36.97
C ARG A 72 13.62 -23.49 37.44
N LEU A 73 14.16 -22.71 36.52
CA LEU A 73 14.52 -21.31 36.69
C LEU A 73 13.57 -20.44 35.86
N ILE A 74 12.94 -19.47 36.48
CA ILE A 74 12.09 -18.47 35.83
C ILE A 74 12.75 -17.10 36.02
N ARG A 75 13.01 -16.40 34.91
CA ARG A 75 13.68 -15.10 34.92
C ARG A 75 13.25 -14.26 33.73
N ASP A 76 12.87 -13.01 33.97
CA ASP A 76 12.51 -12.02 32.93
C ASP A 76 11.47 -12.50 31.90
N GLY A 77 10.52 -13.36 32.31
CA GLY A 77 9.49 -13.95 31.42
C GLY A 77 9.95 -15.19 30.65
N ASN A 78 11.23 -15.56 30.77
CA ASN A 78 11.78 -16.80 30.26
C ASN A 78 11.70 -17.91 31.32
N VAL A 79 11.45 -19.13 30.86
CA VAL A 79 11.40 -20.32 31.70
C VAL A 79 12.43 -21.31 31.18
N ILE A 80 13.30 -21.79 32.06
CA ILE A 80 14.29 -22.83 31.75
C ILE A 80 14.12 -23.95 32.77
N SER A 81 14.07 -25.19 32.30
CA SER A 81 14.01 -26.38 33.14
C SER A 81 15.12 -27.36 32.76
N GLY A 82 15.52 -28.23 33.69
CA GLY A 82 16.56 -29.23 33.47
C GLY A 82 16.50 -30.34 34.52
N THR A 83 17.32 -31.38 34.33
CA THR A 83 17.48 -32.47 35.31
C THR A 83 18.12 -31.96 36.60
N SER A 84 19.13 -31.10 36.45
CA SER A 84 19.81 -30.38 37.52
C SER A 84 20.13 -28.95 37.06
N ILE A 85 20.06 -27.99 38.00
CA ILE A 85 20.48 -26.60 37.79
C ILE A 85 21.39 -26.20 38.95
N ILE A 86 22.67 -25.96 38.66
CA ILE A 86 23.58 -25.31 39.59
C ILE A 86 23.51 -23.82 39.29
N TYR A 87 23.02 -23.02 40.21
CA TYR A 87 22.83 -21.58 40.03
C TYR A 87 23.53 -20.81 41.14
N ASN A 88 24.39 -19.85 40.79
CA ASN A 88 24.98 -18.94 41.76
C ASN A 88 24.15 -17.65 41.82
N SER A 89 23.58 -17.39 42.99
CA SER A 89 22.74 -16.23 43.24
C SER A 89 23.51 -14.90 43.35
N GLU A 90 24.82 -14.92 43.58
CA GLU A 90 25.64 -13.71 43.74
C GLU A 90 26.13 -13.14 42.39
N ASP A 91 26.63 -14.00 41.49
CA ASP A 91 27.15 -13.58 40.17
C ASP A 91 26.19 -13.91 39.00
N GLY A 92 25.12 -14.65 39.26
CA GLY A 92 24.11 -15.03 38.28
C GLY A 92 24.56 -16.11 37.29
N THR A 93 25.67 -16.80 37.56
CA THR A 93 26.12 -17.95 36.77
C THR A 93 25.23 -19.16 36.96
N ALA A 94 25.10 -19.99 35.94
CA ALA A 94 24.35 -21.24 36.04
C ALA A 94 24.90 -22.31 35.11
N SER A 95 24.85 -23.58 35.53
CA SER A 95 25.03 -24.73 34.65
C SER A 95 23.78 -25.60 34.71
N ILE A 96 23.27 -25.94 33.54
CA ILE A 96 21.98 -26.63 33.38
C ILE A 96 22.19 -27.85 32.51
N GLU A 97 21.83 -29.01 33.05
CA GLU A 97 21.85 -30.27 32.31
C GLU A 97 20.48 -30.51 31.63
N GLN A 98 20.52 -30.91 30.35
CA GLN A 98 19.34 -31.12 29.51
C GLN A 98 18.32 -29.95 29.54
N PRO A 99 18.76 -28.72 29.22
CA PRO A 99 17.89 -27.55 29.28
C PRO A 99 16.68 -27.68 28.33
N ASN A 100 15.49 -27.43 28.86
CA ASN A 100 14.25 -27.18 28.10
C ASN A 100 13.77 -25.77 28.42
N PHE A 101 13.76 -24.89 27.41
CA PHE A 101 13.54 -23.47 27.59
C PHE A 101 12.37 -22.93 26.76
N TRP A 102 11.71 -21.92 27.32
CA TRP A 102 10.63 -21.16 26.70
C TRP A 102 10.91 -19.67 26.88
N ILE A 103 10.92 -18.92 25.78
CA ILE A 103 11.20 -17.49 25.79
C ILE A 103 9.91 -16.66 25.69
N GLU A 104 9.95 -15.43 26.20
CA GLU A 104 8.82 -14.48 26.20
C GLU A 104 8.20 -14.30 24.81
N ASN A 105 9.03 -14.34 23.77
CA ASN A 105 8.64 -14.10 22.39
C ASN A 105 7.84 -15.27 21.76
N GLY A 106 7.55 -16.33 22.52
CA GLY A 106 6.79 -17.51 22.09
C GLY A 106 7.64 -18.66 21.53
N GLY A 107 8.96 -18.48 21.41
CA GLY A 107 9.89 -19.54 21.03
C GLY A 107 10.16 -20.55 22.15
N ALA A 108 10.53 -21.77 21.78
CA ALA A 108 10.88 -22.84 22.70
C ALA A 108 12.01 -23.70 22.12
N GLY A 109 12.75 -24.38 22.99
CA GLY A 109 13.79 -25.29 22.55
C GLY A 109 14.33 -26.18 23.64
N VAL A 110 15.17 -27.13 23.22
CA VAL A 110 15.88 -28.08 24.08
C VAL A 110 17.37 -28.09 23.73
N GLY A 111 18.22 -28.50 24.66
CA GLY A 111 19.66 -28.71 24.42
C GLY A 111 20.23 -29.82 25.30
N SER A 112 21.48 -30.20 25.07
CA SER A 112 22.20 -31.20 25.89
C SER A 112 22.80 -30.57 27.14
N TRP A 113 23.28 -29.34 27.03
CA TRP A 113 23.94 -28.59 28.11
C TRP A 113 23.75 -27.09 27.90
N ALA A 114 23.64 -26.33 29.00
CA ALA A 114 23.72 -24.87 28.97
C ALA A 114 24.60 -24.31 30.09
N ASP A 115 25.50 -23.40 29.72
CA ASP A 115 26.31 -22.60 30.62
C ASP A 115 25.85 -21.14 30.53
N VAL A 116 25.45 -20.57 31.67
CA VAL A 116 25.17 -19.16 31.86
C VAL A 116 26.40 -18.55 32.53
N PHE A 117 27.19 -17.80 31.77
CA PHE A 117 28.44 -17.21 32.25
C PHE A 117 28.22 -15.96 33.10
N ASN A 118 27.10 -15.27 32.89
CA ASN A 118 26.64 -14.12 33.65
C ASN A 118 25.21 -13.78 33.22
N LYS A 119 24.66 -12.68 33.75
CA LYS A 119 23.30 -12.20 33.44
C LYS A 119 23.03 -11.95 31.95
N ASN A 120 24.07 -11.71 31.16
CA ASN A 120 23.97 -11.33 29.75
C ASN A 120 24.49 -12.40 28.79
N GLN A 121 25.24 -13.40 29.23
CA GLN A 121 25.89 -14.35 28.34
C GLN A 121 25.57 -15.79 28.70
N MET A 122 25.12 -16.53 27.69
CA MET A 122 24.77 -17.93 27.81
C MET A 122 25.23 -18.70 26.58
N SER A 123 25.70 -19.92 26.76
CA SER A 123 26.04 -20.83 25.67
C SER A 123 25.34 -22.16 25.88
N LEU A 124 24.72 -22.68 24.82
CA LEU A 124 24.03 -23.95 24.81
C LEU A 124 24.64 -24.88 23.77
N LYS A 125 24.61 -26.18 24.04
CA LYS A 125 25.08 -27.24 23.14
C LYS A 125 23.93 -28.09 22.62
N ASP A 126 24.07 -28.56 21.39
CA ASP A 126 23.13 -29.44 20.68
C ASP A 126 21.68 -28.94 20.77
N VAL A 127 21.47 -27.67 20.40
CA VAL A 127 20.19 -26.99 20.58
C VAL A 127 19.25 -27.30 19.43
N THR A 128 18.02 -27.64 19.78
CA THR A 128 16.87 -27.65 18.88
C THR A 128 15.92 -26.52 19.26
N TYR A 129 15.68 -25.57 18.35
CA TYR A 129 14.81 -24.41 18.58
C TYR A 129 13.63 -24.36 17.59
N SER A 130 12.46 -23.94 18.06
CA SER A 130 11.33 -23.59 17.20
C SER A 130 10.55 -22.39 17.74
N GLY A 131 10.05 -21.55 16.82
CA GLY A 131 9.08 -20.49 17.12
C GLY A 131 7.63 -20.99 17.22
N CYS A 132 7.41 -22.29 17.08
CA CYS A 132 6.09 -22.90 17.09
C CYS A 132 5.64 -23.26 18.52
N PRO A 133 4.48 -22.81 19.01
CA PRO A 133 3.99 -23.11 20.35
C PRO A 133 3.28 -24.47 20.43
N CYS A 134 3.87 -25.55 19.89
CA CYS A 134 3.25 -26.88 19.92
C CYS A 134 4.26 -27.99 20.25
N PRO A 135 3.78 -29.16 20.74
CA PRO A 135 4.67 -30.25 21.15
C PRO A 135 5.52 -30.85 20.01
N GLN A 136 5.00 -30.84 18.79
CA GLN A 136 5.71 -31.34 17.59
C GLN A 136 5.78 -30.21 16.56
N PRO A 137 6.83 -29.37 16.62
CA PRO A 137 6.96 -28.24 15.72
C PRO A 137 7.16 -28.71 14.27
N SER A 138 6.43 -28.11 13.34
CA SER A 138 6.57 -28.46 11.91
C SER A 138 7.88 -27.99 11.30
N TRP A 139 8.55 -27.03 11.94
CA TRP A 139 9.89 -26.59 11.61
C TRP A 139 10.71 -26.38 12.89
N TYR A 140 12.00 -26.65 12.83
CA TYR A 140 12.93 -26.39 13.92
C TYR A 140 14.34 -26.17 13.35
N ILE A 141 15.20 -25.51 14.12
CA ILE A 141 16.60 -25.32 13.80
C ILE A 141 17.41 -26.17 14.78
N GLU A 142 18.24 -27.06 14.26
CA GLU A 142 19.27 -27.75 15.03
C GLU A 142 20.59 -26.99 14.89
N THR A 143 21.33 -26.86 15.98
CA THR A 143 22.65 -26.22 15.98
C THR A 143 23.53 -26.89 17.03
N GLU A 144 24.78 -27.13 16.67
CA GLU A 144 25.78 -27.71 17.58
C GLU A 144 26.04 -26.80 18.78
N LYS A 145 26.02 -25.48 18.56
CA LYS A 145 26.31 -24.49 19.58
C LYS A 145 25.51 -23.21 19.35
N LEU A 146 24.79 -22.78 20.37
CA LEU A 146 24.04 -21.53 20.41
C LEU A 146 24.62 -20.61 21.49
N ASP A 147 25.24 -19.51 21.06
CA ASP A 147 25.72 -18.46 21.95
C ASP A 147 24.69 -17.32 21.98
N LEU A 148 24.28 -16.88 23.17
CA LEU A 148 23.33 -15.79 23.40
C LEU A 148 24.01 -14.69 24.21
N ASP A 149 24.07 -13.49 23.65
CA ASP A 149 24.55 -12.27 24.31
C ASP A 149 23.41 -11.23 24.37
N TYR A 150 22.82 -11.06 25.55
CA TYR A 150 21.74 -10.12 25.81
C TYR A 150 22.23 -8.67 25.93
N ALA A 151 23.52 -8.43 26.19
CA ALA A 151 24.09 -7.08 26.19
C ALA A 151 24.19 -6.58 24.74
N GLU A 152 24.72 -7.42 23.85
CA GLU A 152 24.86 -7.14 22.41
C GLU A 152 23.59 -7.41 21.59
N ASN A 153 22.53 -7.95 22.22
CA ASN A 153 21.31 -8.37 21.55
C ASN A 153 21.57 -9.37 20.39
N GLU A 154 22.44 -10.35 20.63
CA GLU A 154 22.96 -11.27 19.62
C GLU A 154 22.80 -12.73 20.02
N GLY A 155 22.01 -13.49 19.27
CA GLY A 155 22.09 -14.95 19.21
C GLY A 155 22.94 -15.38 18.03
N VAL A 156 23.85 -16.35 18.23
CA VAL A 156 24.69 -16.97 17.21
C VAL A 156 24.53 -18.49 17.27
N ALA A 157 23.87 -19.07 16.28
CA ALA A 157 23.81 -20.51 16.09
C ALA A 157 24.88 -20.97 15.09
N ARG A 158 25.77 -21.88 15.51
CA ARG A 158 26.86 -22.43 14.68
C ARG A 158 26.44 -23.75 14.06
N ASN A 159 26.75 -23.94 12.78
CA ASN A 159 26.33 -25.11 12.00
C ASN A 159 24.81 -25.34 12.08
N GLY A 160 24.05 -24.24 11.97
CA GLY A 160 22.60 -24.27 12.08
C GLY A 160 21.95 -24.89 10.86
N VAL A 161 21.08 -25.87 11.06
CA VAL A 161 20.29 -26.52 10.01
C VAL A 161 18.82 -26.34 10.31
N LEU A 162 18.12 -25.64 9.42
CA LEU A 162 16.67 -25.53 9.43
C LEU A 162 16.06 -26.79 8.84
N TYR A 163 15.28 -27.49 9.66
CA TYR A 163 14.46 -28.62 9.27
C TYR A 163 13.01 -28.19 9.12
N PHE A 164 12.36 -28.70 8.07
CA PHE A 164 10.92 -28.65 7.91
C PHE A 164 10.41 -30.09 7.77
N LYS A 165 9.53 -30.53 8.67
CA LYS A 165 9.05 -31.92 8.75
C LYS A 165 10.19 -32.95 8.73
N ASN A 166 11.23 -32.69 9.52
CA ASN A 166 12.45 -33.51 9.62
C ASN A 166 13.28 -33.60 8.34
N VAL A 167 13.01 -32.76 7.33
CA VAL A 167 13.82 -32.64 6.11
C VAL A 167 14.67 -31.38 6.22
N PRO A 168 16.00 -31.45 6.08
CA PRO A 168 16.85 -30.27 6.11
C PRO A 168 16.61 -29.44 4.84
N ILE A 169 16.23 -28.17 5.01
CA ILE A 169 15.89 -27.26 3.90
C ILE A 169 16.88 -26.12 3.73
N LEU A 170 17.58 -25.72 4.80
CA LEU A 170 18.60 -24.68 4.75
C LEU A 170 19.65 -24.95 5.81
N ALA A 171 20.92 -24.95 5.43
CA ALA A 171 22.05 -25.06 6.34
C ALA A 171 22.90 -23.80 6.23
N ALA A 172 23.39 -23.31 7.36
CA ALA A 172 24.30 -22.18 7.41
C ALA A 172 25.38 -22.43 8.47
N PRO A 173 26.66 -22.12 8.16
CA PRO A 173 27.74 -22.27 9.13
C PRO A 173 27.57 -21.35 10.35
N TYR A 174 26.92 -20.20 10.15
CA TYR A 174 26.54 -19.28 11.20
C TYR A 174 25.16 -18.66 10.89
N LEU A 175 24.27 -18.64 11.88
CA LEU A 175 23.00 -17.91 11.84
C LEU A 175 22.98 -16.92 12.99
N THR A 176 22.74 -15.65 12.69
CA THR A 176 22.65 -14.61 13.70
C THR A 176 21.25 -14.02 13.77
N PHE A 177 20.75 -13.77 14.97
CA PHE A 177 19.41 -13.22 15.18
C PHE A 177 19.37 -12.28 16.40
N PRO A 178 18.46 -11.30 16.44
CA PRO A 178 18.23 -10.48 17.62
C PRO A 178 17.48 -11.29 18.69
N ILE A 179 17.85 -11.12 19.96
CA ILE A 179 17.21 -11.77 21.11
C ILE A 179 16.01 -10.94 21.62
N LYS A 180 16.14 -9.62 21.53
CA LYS A 180 15.16 -8.59 21.92
C LYS A 180 14.47 -8.02 20.66
N LYS A 181 13.60 -7.03 20.85
CA LYS A 181 12.78 -6.44 19.76
C LYS A 181 13.56 -5.55 18.80
N GLU A 182 14.76 -5.13 19.18
CA GLU A 182 15.61 -4.28 18.35
C GLU A 182 16.07 -5.04 17.10
N ARG A 183 16.18 -4.30 15.99
CA ARG A 183 16.55 -4.85 14.69
C ARG A 183 18.05 -5.22 14.68
N LYS A 184 18.43 -6.14 13.80
CA LYS A 184 19.84 -6.56 13.65
C LYS A 184 20.15 -6.88 12.19
N SER A 185 21.40 -6.63 11.79
CA SER A 185 21.93 -7.00 10.48
C SER A 185 22.03 -8.52 10.30
N GLY A 186 21.75 -9.01 9.09
CA GLY A 186 21.87 -10.43 8.78
C GLY A 186 21.30 -10.82 7.43
N LEU A 187 21.53 -12.07 7.03
CA LEU A 187 20.90 -12.66 5.85
C LEU A 187 19.40 -12.80 6.07
N LEU A 188 18.62 -12.32 5.10
CA LEU A 188 17.20 -12.61 5.05
C LEU A 188 16.95 -13.90 4.30
N LEU A 189 15.77 -14.49 4.49
CA LEU A 189 15.36 -15.68 3.75
C LEU A 189 15.38 -15.42 2.24
N PRO A 190 16.00 -16.31 1.43
CA PRO A 190 16.06 -16.13 -0.01
C PRO A 190 14.70 -16.29 -0.66
N THR A 191 14.54 -15.66 -1.82
CA THR A 191 13.36 -15.83 -2.67
C THR A 191 13.75 -16.49 -3.98
N PHE A 192 12.87 -17.34 -4.52
CA PHE A 192 13.08 -18.00 -5.80
C PHE A 192 11.77 -18.07 -6.59
N GLY A 193 11.86 -18.04 -7.92
CA GLY A 193 10.72 -18.11 -8.81
C GLY A 193 11.12 -18.48 -10.23
N ASN A 194 10.12 -18.67 -11.09
CA ASN A 194 10.36 -18.96 -12.50
C ASN A 194 9.37 -18.20 -13.38
N THR A 195 9.87 -17.42 -14.33
CA THR A 195 9.05 -16.67 -15.31
C THR A 195 9.52 -16.90 -16.74
N THR A 196 8.62 -16.63 -17.70
CA THR A 196 8.98 -16.65 -19.13
C THR A 196 10.11 -15.68 -19.47
N ASN A 197 10.18 -14.52 -18.81
CA ASN A 197 11.13 -13.44 -19.09
C ASN A 197 12.48 -13.60 -18.40
N THR A 198 12.48 -14.00 -17.12
CA THR A 198 13.70 -14.11 -16.28
C THR A 198 14.25 -15.53 -16.18
N GLY A 199 13.44 -16.54 -16.50
CA GLY A 199 13.76 -17.95 -16.26
C GLY A 199 13.72 -18.26 -14.76
N PHE A 200 14.54 -19.21 -14.31
CA PHE A 200 14.80 -19.39 -12.89
C PHE A 200 15.46 -18.13 -12.32
N ASP A 201 14.91 -17.65 -11.22
CA ASP A 201 15.19 -16.38 -10.57
C ASP A 201 15.43 -16.63 -9.09
N TYR A 202 16.60 -16.25 -8.59
CA TYR A 202 17.01 -16.41 -7.19
C TYR A 202 17.45 -15.05 -6.64
N THR A 203 16.94 -14.65 -5.47
CA THR A 203 17.34 -13.41 -4.80
C THR A 203 17.76 -13.69 -3.37
N GLN A 204 18.97 -13.30 -3.00
CA GLN A 204 19.49 -13.34 -1.64
C GLN A 204 19.60 -11.92 -1.07
N PRO A 205 18.75 -11.53 -0.12
CA PRO A 205 18.87 -10.24 0.57
C PRO A 205 19.77 -10.34 1.80
N TYR A 206 20.46 -9.25 2.11
CA TYR A 206 21.17 -9.00 3.36
C TYR A 206 20.69 -7.66 3.93
N TYR A 207 20.19 -7.69 5.16
CA TYR A 207 19.74 -6.52 5.88
C TYR A 207 20.88 -5.96 6.73
N PHE A 208 21.07 -4.65 6.68
CA PHE A 208 21.99 -3.87 7.49
C PHE A 208 21.17 -2.98 8.42
N ASN A 209 21.14 -3.32 9.70
CA ASN A 209 20.70 -2.39 10.74
C ASN A 209 21.87 -1.46 11.09
N ILE A 210 21.92 -0.28 10.48
CA ILE A 210 23.06 0.63 10.64
C ILE A 210 22.88 1.50 11.89
N ALA A 211 21.67 2.03 12.09
CA ALA A 211 21.29 2.76 13.31
C ALA A 211 19.77 2.66 13.55
N PRO A 212 19.25 3.04 14.73
CA PRO A 212 17.81 2.97 15.02
C PRO A 212 16.92 3.76 14.04
N ASN A 213 17.48 4.80 13.41
CA ASN A 213 16.80 5.71 12.51
C ASN A 213 17.13 5.49 11.02
N TYR A 214 18.00 4.54 10.65
CA TYR A 214 18.24 4.19 9.24
C TYR A 214 18.79 2.78 9.04
N ASP A 215 18.35 2.16 7.95
CA ASP A 215 18.72 0.81 7.56
C ASP A 215 18.93 0.67 6.06
N MET A 216 19.60 -0.41 5.66
CA MET A 216 19.83 -0.76 4.26
C MET A 216 19.52 -2.24 4.04
N THR A 217 19.00 -2.60 2.88
CA THR A 217 18.93 -3.97 2.39
C THR A 217 19.66 -4.04 1.06
N ALA A 218 20.72 -4.83 0.95
CA ALA A 218 21.34 -5.16 -0.33
C ALA A 218 20.85 -6.54 -0.78
N GLN A 219 20.68 -6.74 -2.08
CA GLN A 219 20.26 -8.03 -2.61
C GLN A 219 21.02 -8.37 -3.89
N LEU A 220 21.46 -9.63 -3.97
CA LEU A 220 21.97 -10.23 -5.19
C LEU A 220 20.86 -11.06 -5.81
N ARG A 221 20.47 -10.70 -7.03
CA ARG A 221 19.43 -11.38 -7.80
C ARG A 221 20.01 -12.01 -9.05
N THR A 222 19.96 -13.32 -9.16
CA THR A 222 20.46 -14.09 -10.30
C THR A 222 19.30 -14.61 -11.12
N MET A 223 19.28 -14.26 -12.41
CA MET A 223 18.27 -14.65 -13.38
C MET A 223 18.91 -15.44 -14.51
N THR A 224 18.52 -16.68 -14.70
CA THR A 224 19.10 -17.57 -15.73
C THR A 224 19.03 -17.04 -17.15
N LYS A 225 18.03 -16.21 -17.48
CA LYS A 225 17.87 -15.61 -18.82
C LYS A 225 18.33 -14.15 -18.93
N ARG A 226 18.79 -13.51 -17.85
CA ARG A 226 19.12 -12.07 -17.83
C ARG A 226 20.50 -11.77 -17.22
N GLY A 227 20.97 -12.57 -16.27
CA GLY A 227 22.25 -12.36 -15.59
C GLY A 227 22.10 -12.03 -14.10
N ALA A 228 23.16 -11.49 -13.51
CA ALA A 228 23.21 -11.14 -12.09
C ALA A 228 22.96 -9.64 -11.89
N GLN A 229 21.90 -9.30 -11.18
CA GLN A 229 21.50 -7.95 -10.83
C GLN A 229 21.81 -7.68 -9.36
N LEU A 230 22.41 -6.54 -9.07
CA LEU A 230 22.52 -6.00 -7.72
C LEU A 230 21.35 -5.06 -7.45
N GLY A 231 20.71 -5.19 -6.30
CA GLY A 231 19.66 -4.30 -5.84
C GLY A 231 19.95 -3.77 -4.44
N GLY A 232 19.37 -2.61 -4.12
CA GLY A 232 19.47 -2.00 -2.81
C GLY A 232 18.23 -1.22 -2.44
N GLU A 233 17.91 -1.21 -1.16
CA GLU A 233 16.94 -0.31 -0.52
C GLU A 233 17.62 0.33 0.70
N PHE A 234 17.48 1.63 0.86
CA PHE A 234 18.00 2.41 1.98
C PHE A 234 16.86 3.24 2.54
N ARG A 235 16.58 3.10 3.83
CA ARG A 235 15.49 3.81 4.51
C ARG A 235 16.04 4.58 5.68
N TYR A 236 15.49 5.77 5.90
CA TYR A 236 15.88 6.61 7.01
C TYR A 236 14.69 7.44 7.51
N MET A 237 14.64 7.70 8.81
CA MET A 237 13.55 8.40 9.47
C MET A 237 14.05 9.11 10.72
N GLY A 238 13.99 10.44 10.74
CA GLY A 238 14.14 11.25 11.96
C GLY A 238 12.80 11.77 12.46
N GLU A 239 12.83 12.64 13.47
CA GLU A 239 11.62 13.25 14.04
C GLU A 239 10.85 14.10 13.03
N SER A 240 11.58 14.76 12.12
CA SER A 240 11.05 15.74 11.18
C SER A 240 11.23 15.36 9.72
N TYR A 241 11.90 14.24 9.42
CA TYR A 241 12.18 13.82 8.05
C TYR A 241 12.08 12.31 7.88
N SER A 242 11.79 11.87 6.67
CA SER A 242 11.86 10.45 6.29
C SER A 242 12.19 10.32 4.82
N GLY A 243 12.89 9.26 4.45
CA GLY A 243 13.14 8.95 3.05
C GLY A 243 13.42 7.48 2.80
N LEU A 244 13.30 7.13 1.52
CA LEU A 244 13.54 5.81 0.97
C LEU A 244 14.26 5.99 -0.37
N ALA A 245 15.40 5.34 -0.53
CA ALA A 245 16.12 5.25 -1.79
C ALA A 245 16.24 3.77 -2.16
N ALA A 246 15.87 3.41 -3.37
CA ALA A 246 15.97 2.06 -3.89
C ALA A 246 16.56 2.10 -5.30
N GLY A 247 17.29 1.05 -5.66
CA GLY A 247 17.84 0.94 -6.98
C GLY A 247 18.27 -0.45 -7.34
N THR A 248 18.47 -0.68 -8.64
CA THR A 248 19.01 -1.92 -9.17
C THR A 248 19.96 -1.63 -10.32
N TYR A 249 20.92 -2.52 -10.51
CA TYR A 249 21.87 -2.47 -11.62
C TYR A 249 22.15 -3.90 -12.09
N LEU A 250 21.87 -4.16 -13.36
CA LEU A 250 22.20 -5.40 -14.06
C LEU A 250 23.19 -5.04 -15.18
N PRO A 251 24.48 -5.34 -15.00
CA PRO A 251 25.44 -5.19 -16.08
C PRO A 251 25.18 -6.25 -17.16
N ASN A 252 25.28 -5.85 -18.44
CA ASN A 252 25.22 -6.75 -19.60
C ASN A 252 24.08 -7.79 -19.54
N ASP A 253 22.83 -7.33 -19.65
CA ASP A 253 21.65 -8.23 -19.72
C ASP A 253 21.84 -9.24 -20.85
N ILE A 254 21.88 -10.54 -20.52
CA ILE A 254 22.13 -11.65 -21.46
C ILE A 254 21.22 -11.59 -22.70
N LYS A 255 19.99 -11.07 -22.56
CA LYS A 255 19.03 -10.98 -23.66
C LYS A 255 19.19 -9.74 -24.54
N THR A 256 19.63 -8.61 -23.98
CA THR A 256 19.69 -7.33 -24.71
C THR A 256 21.10 -6.84 -24.99
N GLY A 257 22.10 -7.33 -24.27
CA GLY A 257 23.49 -6.86 -24.32
C GLY A 257 23.71 -5.48 -23.68
N GLU A 258 22.72 -4.96 -22.94
CA GLU A 258 22.73 -3.61 -22.39
C GLU A 258 22.83 -3.62 -20.85
N ASP A 259 23.34 -2.54 -20.29
CA ASP A 259 23.27 -2.29 -18.85
C ASP A 259 21.88 -1.78 -18.47
N ARG A 260 21.20 -2.52 -17.59
CA ARG A 260 19.81 -2.22 -17.19
C ARG A 260 19.77 -1.76 -15.74
N TRP A 261 19.11 -0.63 -15.47
CA TRP A 261 19.07 -0.06 -14.13
C TRP A 261 17.76 0.64 -13.81
N LEU A 262 17.50 0.75 -12.51
CA LEU A 262 16.41 1.53 -11.94
C LEU A 262 16.92 2.28 -10.72
N TYR A 263 16.48 3.52 -10.55
CA TYR A 263 16.56 4.22 -9.26
C TYR A 263 15.20 4.81 -8.91
N SER A 264 14.92 4.88 -7.61
CA SER A 264 13.77 5.54 -7.03
C SER A 264 14.17 6.12 -5.69
N ALA A 265 14.04 7.43 -5.50
CA ALA A 265 14.33 8.06 -4.23
C ALA A 265 13.20 9.03 -3.85
N GLN A 266 12.73 8.89 -2.62
CA GLN A 266 11.69 9.70 -2.02
C GLN A 266 12.19 10.27 -0.72
N TYR A 267 11.92 11.55 -0.49
CA TYR A 267 12.29 12.27 0.72
C TYR A 267 11.23 13.30 1.07
N GLY A 268 10.94 13.42 2.36
CA GLY A 268 10.09 14.48 2.89
C GLY A 268 10.63 14.97 4.23
N GLN A 269 10.57 16.28 4.44
CA GLN A 269 11.02 16.95 5.64
C GLN A 269 10.07 18.07 6.05
N ARG A 270 9.86 18.22 7.35
CA ARG A 270 9.24 19.36 8.01
C ARG A 270 10.34 20.16 8.69
N PHE A 271 10.57 21.40 8.27
CA PHE A 271 11.61 22.25 8.85
C PHE A 271 11.13 23.00 10.11
N GLY A 272 9.85 22.88 10.46
CA GLY A 272 9.21 23.65 11.53
C GLY A 272 8.58 24.94 11.01
N TYR A 273 7.78 25.62 11.85
CA TYR A 273 7.11 26.89 11.53
C TYR A 273 6.29 26.88 10.22
N GLY A 274 5.76 25.73 9.85
CA GLY A 274 4.97 25.54 8.61
C GLY A 274 5.81 25.19 7.37
N PHE A 275 7.14 25.26 7.41
CA PHE A 275 7.99 24.93 6.27
C PHE A 275 8.13 23.43 6.08
N TYR A 276 8.06 23.00 4.82
CA TYR A 276 8.26 21.62 4.41
C TYR A 276 8.94 21.53 3.05
N GLY A 277 9.52 20.39 2.73
CA GLY A 277 10.11 20.14 1.42
C GLY A 277 10.43 18.67 1.21
N GLY A 278 10.74 18.32 -0.04
CA GLY A 278 10.96 16.94 -0.41
C GLY A 278 11.24 16.75 -1.88
N TYR A 279 11.53 15.50 -2.24
CA TYR A 279 11.69 15.08 -3.62
C TYR A 279 11.12 13.68 -3.83
N ASN A 280 10.68 13.40 -5.05
CA ASN A 280 10.29 12.09 -5.54
C ASN A 280 10.89 11.94 -6.95
N VAL A 281 11.99 11.21 -7.04
CA VAL A 281 12.74 11.03 -8.28
C VAL A 281 12.83 9.56 -8.62
N SER A 282 12.42 9.21 -9.82
CA SER A 282 12.53 7.86 -10.35
C SER A 282 13.06 7.88 -11.78
N GLY A 283 13.79 6.83 -12.13
CA GLY A 283 14.29 6.66 -13.48
C GLY A 283 14.68 5.23 -13.77
N VAL A 284 14.63 4.89 -15.05
CA VAL A 284 15.05 3.59 -15.59
C VAL A 284 15.94 3.77 -16.82
N SER A 285 16.75 2.76 -17.11
CA SER A 285 17.64 2.70 -18.28
C SER A 285 16.91 2.82 -19.61
N ASP A 286 15.73 2.21 -19.73
CA ASP A 286 15.04 2.01 -21.00
C ASP A 286 13.53 1.78 -20.81
N ASP A 287 12.78 1.90 -21.89
CA ASP A 287 11.31 1.81 -21.88
C ASP A 287 10.75 0.42 -21.59
N ASN A 288 11.54 -0.65 -21.79
CA ASN A 288 11.11 -2.03 -21.58
C ASN A 288 11.46 -2.55 -20.18
N TYR A 289 12.12 -1.74 -19.33
CA TYR A 289 12.59 -2.15 -18.01
C TYR A 289 11.49 -2.84 -17.18
N PHE A 290 10.33 -2.20 -17.00
CA PHE A 290 9.24 -2.78 -16.21
C PHE A 290 8.54 -3.97 -16.90
N LYS A 291 8.60 -4.05 -18.24
CA LYS A 291 8.09 -5.20 -19.00
C LYS A 291 8.96 -6.44 -18.77
N ASP A 292 10.27 -6.23 -18.61
CA ASP A 292 11.26 -7.29 -18.46
C ASP A 292 11.43 -7.79 -17.03
N PHE A 293 11.46 -6.88 -16.04
CA PHE A 293 11.79 -7.16 -14.64
C PHE A 293 10.60 -7.07 -13.66
N ALA A 294 9.36 -7.06 -14.15
CA ALA A 294 8.19 -7.14 -13.28
C ALA A 294 8.20 -8.46 -12.49
N ASN A 295 8.59 -8.40 -11.21
CA ASN A 295 8.70 -9.59 -10.37
C ASN A 295 7.41 -9.85 -9.59
N ILE A 296 6.83 -8.79 -9.01
CA ILE A 296 5.72 -8.90 -8.05
C ILE A 296 4.89 -7.60 -8.13
N GLY A 297 3.91 -7.54 -9.03
CA GLY A 297 2.96 -6.41 -9.09
C GLY A 297 2.27 -6.23 -10.44
N ILE A 298 0.93 -6.22 -10.42
CA ILE A 298 0.03 -6.09 -11.58
C ILE A 298 0.24 -4.78 -12.37
N ASN A 299 0.80 -3.75 -11.73
CA ASN A 299 0.86 -2.40 -12.29
C ASN A 299 2.27 -1.93 -12.70
N GLN A 300 3.33 -2.73 -12.48
CA GLN A 300 4.68 -2.29 -12.87
C GLN A 300 4.80 -2.24 -14.41
N ALA A 301 4.26 -3.24 -15.11
CA ALA A 301 4.26 -3.27 -16.57
C ALA A 301 3.34 -2.21 -17.23
N THR A 302 2.48 -1.54 -16.46
CA THR A 302 1.57 -0.48 -16.95
C THR A 302 2.06 0.93 -16.63
N VAL A 303 3.28 1.07 -16.11
CA VAL A 303 3.89 2.39 -15.84
C VAL A 303 4.21 3.08 -17.16
N THR A 304 3.61 4.24 -17.40
CA THR A 304 3.81 5.04 -18.62
C THR A 304 4.61 6.33 -18.39
N ALA A 305 4.82 6.71 -17.13
CA ALA A 305 5.62 7.87 -16.74
C ALA A 305 6.26 7.67 -15.36
N LEU A 306 7.52 8.09 -15.22
CA LEU A 306 8.21 8.14 -13.92
C LEU A 306 8.38 9.60 -13.48
N PRO A 307 7.90 9.97 -12.28
CA PRO A 307 8.01 11.32 -11.79
C PRO A 307 9.45 11.66 -11.38
N ARG A 308 9.83 12.90 -11.63
CA ARG A 308 11.06 13.54 -11.18
C ARG A 308 10.70 14.91 -10.64
N GLN A 309 10.39 14.94 -9.34
CA GLN A 309 9.83 16.08 -8.65
C GLN A 309 10.70 16.48 -7.47
N VAL A 310 10.90 17.79 -7.31
CA VAL A 310 11.48 18.40 -6.12
C VAL A 310 10.66 19.63 -5.77
N GLY A 311 10.40 19.86 -4.49
CA GLY A 311 9.64 21.02 -4.07
C GLY A 311 9.82 21.37 -2.60
N ALA A 312 9.49 22.60 -2.30
CA ALA A 312 9.44 23.14 -0.95
C ALA A 312 8.23 24.05 -0.82
N GLY A 313 7.75 24.21 0.41
CA GLY A 313 6.60 25.02 0.68
C GLY A 313 6.50 25.45 2.13
N TRP A 314 5.47 26.23 2.38
CA TRP A 314 5.09 26.75 3.68
C TRP A 314 3.58 26.69 3.80
N ALA A 315 3.08 26.15 4.91
CA ALA A 315 1.66 26.10 5.19
C ALA A 315 1.35 26.48 6.64
N ASN A 316 0.23 27.16 6.82
CA ASN A 316 -0.38 27.42 8.12
C ASN A 316 -1.88 27.09 8.06
N GLU A 317 -2.66 27.58 9.01
CA GLU A 317 -4.11 27.36 9.08
C GLU A 317 -4.88 27.86 7.84
N TYR A 318 -4.44 28.97 7.23
CA TYR A 318 -5.18 29.66 6.17
C TYR A 318 -4.51 29.60 4.80
N TRP A 319 -3.19 29.41 4.75
CA TRP A 319 -2.38 29.50 3.54
C TRP A 319 -1.55 28.24 3.33
N ASN A 320 -1.42 27.86 2.06
CA ASN A 320 -0.51 26.84 1.58
C ASN A 320 0.21 27.36 0.33
N THR A 321 1.51 27.57 0.45
CA THR A 321 2.37 28.10 -0.61
C THR A 321 3.47 27.10 -0.92
N SER A 322 3.76 26.86 -2.20
CA SER A 322 4.84 25.96 -2.59
C SER A 322 5.50 26.37 -3.89
N ALA A 323 6.77 26.04 -4.03
CA ALA A 323 7.52 26.07 -5.28
C ALA A 323 7.98 24.64 -5.61
N GLN A 324 7.77 24.19 -6.84
CA GLN A 324 8.19 22.87 -7.27
C GLN A 324 8.70 22.85 -8.71
N VAL A 325 9.57 21.89 -8.98
CA VAL A 325 9.96 21.48 -10.33
C VAL A 325 9.46 20.05 -10.52
N VAL A 326 8.68 19.83 -11.57
CA VAL A 326 8.12 18.52 -11.93
C VAL A 326 8.53 18.20 -13.36
N THR A 327 9.23 17.10 -13.55
CA THR A 327 9.54 16.54 -14.87
C THR A 327 9.15 15.07 -14.90
N PHE A 328 9.00 14.50 -16.10
CA PHE A 328 8.64 13.09 -16.27
C PHE A 328 9.59 12.38 -17.23
N GLN A 329 9.94 11.14 -16.91
CA GLN A 329 10.46 10.20 -17.91
C GLN A 329 9.28 9.41 -18.48
N THR A 330 8.94 9.67 -19.74
CA THR A 330 7.92 8.90 -20.47
C THR A 330 8.45 7.49 -20.75
N ILE A 331 7.65 6.49 -20.40
CA ILE A 331 7.94 5.07 -20.60
C ILE A 331 7.06 4.56 -21.73
N ARG A 332 7.69 4.19 -22.85
CA ARG A 332 7.01 3.69 -24.07
C ARG A 332 7.49 2.29 -24.46
N PRO A 333 6.98 1.23 -23.83
CA PRO A 333 7.38 -0.13 -24.18
C PRO A 333 7.15 -0.43 -25.67
N SER A 334 7.92 -1.36 -26.22
CA SER A 334 7.77 -1.77 -27.62
C SER A 334 6.33 -2.19 -27.97
N GLY A 335 5.79 -1.61 -29.05
CA GLY A 335 4.41 -1.86 -29.49
C GLY A 335 3.34 -1.01 -28.79
N THR A 336 3.71 0.05 -28.07
CA THR A 336 2.77 0.99 -27.43
C THR A 336 2.95 2.42 -27.94
N PHE A 337 1.89 3.22 -27.84
CA PHE A 337 1.91 4.65 -28.11
C PHE A 337 1.55 5.42 -26.83
N VAL A 338 2.48 6.24 -26.34
CA VAL A 338 2.34 7.03 -25.09
C VAL A 338 2.94 8.40 -25.36
N THR A 339 2.18 9.48 -25.24
CA THR A 339 2.70 10.83 -25.44
C THR A 339 3.37 11.40 -24.18
N PRO A 340 4.39 12.26 -24.30
CA PRO A 340 5.02 12.89 -23.14
C PRO A 340 4.07 13.84 -22.41
N GLN A 341 4.29 14.00 -21.12
CA GLN A 341 3.65 15.03 -20.30
C GLN A 341 4.51 16.31 -20.28
N TYR A 342 3.87 17.47 -20.09
CA TYR A 342 4.57 18.72 -19.88
C TYR A 342 5.38 18.69 -18.58
N ASN A 343 6.61 19.19 -18.66
CA ASN A 343 7.39 19.54 -17.48
C ASN A 343 6.89 20.89 -16.93
N LYS A 344 6.87 21.03 -15.60
CA LYS A 344 6.56 22.26 -14.88
C LYS A 344 7.82 22.76 -14.18
N VAL A 345 8.48 23.78 -14.73
CA VAL A 345 9.88 24.13 -14.38
C VAL A 345 10.09 25.65 -14.26
N PRO A 346 9.77 26.30 -13.12
CA PRO A 346 9.06 25.76 -11.95
C PRO A 346 7.54 26.04 -12.01
N GLU A 347 6.82 25.50 -11.04
CA GLU A 347 5.46 25.87 -10.64
C GLU A 347 5.48 26.46 -9.23
N TYR A 348 4.95 27.68 -9.11
CA TYR A 348 4.64 28.31 -7.83
C TYR A 348 3.14 28.21 -7.58
N THR A 349 2.74 27.85 -6.37
CA THR A 349 1.34 27.76 -5.94
C THR A 349 1.15 28.59 -4.69
N ILE A 350 0.09 29.40 -4.65
CA ILE A 350 -0.34 30.17 -3.47
C ILE A 350 -1.84 29.94 -3.31
N ASN A 351 -2.19 29.09 -2.35
CA ASN A 351 -3.56 28.77 -2.01
C ASN A 351 -3.89 29.38 -0.65
N GLY A 352 -5.06 30.02 -0.55
CA GLY A 352 -5.58 30.60 0.67
C GLY A 352 -7.05 30.24 0.84
N GLY A 353 -7.49 30.00 2.05
CA GLY A 353 -8.88 29.69 2.33
C GLY A 353 -9.26 30.04 3.76
N ARG A 354 -10.45 30.59 3.94
CA ARG A 354 -11.04 30.78 5.25
C ARG A 354 -12.55 30.64 5.15
N PHE A 355 -13.07 29.79 6.02
CA PHE A 355 -14.47 29.37 6.04
C PHE A 355 -15.20 30.06 7.19
N ASP A 356 -16.51 30.24 7.02
CA ASP A 356 -17.40 30.82 8.02
C ASP A 356 -16.98 32.23 8.51
N ILE A 357 -16.49 33.08 7.60
CA ILE A 357 -16.28 34.51 7.89
C ILE A 357 -17.61 35.23 7.75
N ALA A 358 -18.30 35.48 8.86
CA ALA A 358 -19.63 36.10 8.84
C ALA A 358 -20.61 35.34 7.92
N GLY A 359 -20.53 34.00 7.92
CA GLY A 359 -21.32 33.11 7.06
C GLY A 359 -20.78 32.93 5.64
N PHE A 360 -19.64 33.54 5.27
CA PHE A 360 -19.02 33.38 3.96
C PHE A 360 -17.80 32.46 3.99
N ASP A 361 -17.70 31.64 2.94
CA ASP A 361 -16.53 30.84 2.64
C ASP A 361 -15.74 31.50 1.51
N VAL A 362 -14.49 31.89 1.79
CA VAL A 362 -13.61 32.56 0.83
C VAL A 362 -12.43 31.66 0.51
N GLN A 363 -12.16 31.47 -0.78
CA GLN A 363 -11.03 30.69 -1.27
C GLN A 363 -10.30 31.42 -2.40
N SER A 364 -8.98 31.26 -2.44
CA SER A 364 -8.10 31.77 -3.49
C SER A 364 -7.10 30.67 -3.86
N GLN A 365 -6.97 30.36 -5.13
CA GLN A 365 -6.01 29.40 -5.67
C GLN A 365 -5.25 30.08 -6.80
N ASN A 366 -3.93 30.19 -6.65
CA ASN A 366 -3.11 30.92 -7.60
C ASN A 366 -1.90 30.07 -8.00
N THR A 367 -1.59 30.05 -9.29
CA THR A 367 -0.41 29.38 -9.80
C THR A 367 0.37 30.26 -10.78
N LEU A 368 1.69 30.16 -10.73
CA LEU A 368 2.60 30.69 -11.75
C LEU A 368 3.47 29.53 -12.23
N THR A 369 3.23 29.06 -13.44
CA THR A 369 3.84 27.83 -13.97
C THR A 369 4.54 28.12 -15.28
N LYS A 370 5.80 27.69 -15.41
CA LYS A 370 6.48 27.54 -16.70
C LYS A 370 6.34 26.11 -17.19
N PHE A 371 5.72 25.95 -18.36
CA PHE A 371 5.52 24.69 -19.05
C PHE A 371 6.58 24.49 -20.13
N GLU A 372 7.23 23.33 -20.12
CA GLU A 372 8.21 22.92 -21.12
C GLU A 372 7.85 21.53 -21.63
N MET A 373 7.69 21.39 -22.95
CA MET A 373 7.49 20.09 -23.57
C MET A 373 8.85 19.41 -23.76
N PRO A 374 9.08 18.21 -23.20
CA PRO A 374 10.36 17.53 -23.38
C PRO A 374 10.61 17.23 -24.86
N LEU A 375 11.82 17.57 -25.33
CA LEU A 375 12.30 17.22 -26.66
C LEU A 375 12.75 15.77 -26.65
N ASP A 376 12.05 14.93 -27.41
CA ASP A 376 12.35 13.52 -27.46
C ASP A 376 12.14 12.99 -28.89
N GLN A 377 13.24 12.55 -29.48
CA GLN A 377 13.32 12.11 -30.87
C GLN A 377 12.44 10.88 -31.15
N ARG A 378 12.06 10.12 -30.12
CA ARG A 378 11.09 9.02 -30.21
C ARG A 378 9.67 9.51 -30.54
N PHE A 379 9.43 10.83 -30.40
CA PHE A 379 8.17 11.52 -30.66
C PHE A 379 8.26 12.52 -31.82
N ALA A 380 9.17 12.31 -32.78
CA ALA A 380 9.37 13.17 -33.97
C ALA A 380 8.21 13.13 -34.99
N TYR A 381 6.97 13.16 -34.51
CA TYR A 381 5.74 13.24 -35.30
C TYR A 381 5.19 14.68 -35.35
N GLY A 382 6.00 15.67 -34.95
CA GLY A 382 5.65 17.07 -35.10
C GLY A 382 5.45 17.47 -36.57
N PRO A 383 4.84 18.63 -36.83
CA PRO A 383 4.68 19.15 -38.18
C PRO A 383 6.00 19.08 -38.95
N MET A 384 6.01 18.42 -40.12
CA MET A 384 7.19 18.28 -40.98
C MET A 384 8.43 17.63 -40.33
N GLY A 385 8.26 16.73 -39.35
CA GLY A 385 9.39 16.05 -38.68
C GLY A 385 10.03 16.87 -37.55
N SER A 386 9.33 17.90 -37.05
CA SER A 386 9.74 18.65 -35.86
C SER A 386 9.85 17.75 -34.62
N LEU A 387 10.89 17.99 -33.80
CA LEU A 387 11.04 17.41 -32.46
C LEU A 387 10.06 18.00 -31.44
N ARG A 388 9.33 19.07 -31.81
CA ARG A 388 8.37 19.77 -30.95
C ARG A 388 6.94 19.51 -31.44
N TRP A 389 6.14 18.91 -30.57
CA TRP A 389 4.72 18.67 -30.82
C TRP A 389 3.81 19.72 -30.19
N LYS A 390 4.25 20.38 -29.13
CA LYS A 390 3.45 21.35 -28.38
C LYS A 390 4.31 22.59 -28.02
N PRO A 391 3.70 23.76 -27.82
CA PRO A 391 4.43 24.99 -27.49
C PRO A 391 4.94 24.99 -26.05
N ASP A 392 5.95 25.81 -25.75
CA ASP A 392 6.36 26.10 -24.37
C ASP A 392 5.69 27.38 -23.88
N GLY A 393 5.70 27.66 -22.59
CA GLY A 393 5.26 28.98 -22.12
C GLY A 393 5.05 29.10 -20.62
N GLN A 394 4.54 30.25 -20.23
CA GLN A 394 4.27 30.61 -18.85
C GLN A 394 2.79 30.93 -18.68
N ARG A 395 2.21 30.50 -17.56
CA ARG A 395 0.83 30.82 -17.17
C ARG A 395 0.82 31.36 -15.74
N ALA A 396 0.27 32.55 -15.57
CA ALA A 396 -0.23 33.01 -14.28
C ALA A 396 -1.74 32.75 -14.24
N LEU A 397 -2.22 32.01 -13.24
CA LEU A 397 -3.62 31.66 -13.06
C LEU A 397 -4.05 32.06 -11.65
N SER A 398 -5.24 32.65 -11.52
CA SER A 398 -5.86 33.00 -10.26
C SER A 398 -7.33 32.57 -10.29
N TYR A 399 -7.77 31.83 -9.29
CA TYR A 399 -9.16 31.46 -9.05
C TYR A 399 -9.54 31.97 -7.66
N ASN A 400 -10.51 32.86 -7.58
CA ASN A 400 -11.00 33.40 -6.31
C ASN A 400 -12.49 33.12 -6.21
N SER A 401 -12.96 32.60 -5.09
CA SER A 401 -14.38 32.30 -4.89
C SER A 401 -14.89 32.72 -3.54
N ILE A 402 -16.16 33.14 -3.51
CA ILE A 402 -16.93 33.47 -2.32
C ILE A 402 -18.23 32.66 -2.39
N ALA A 403 -18.49 31.87 -1.36
CA ALA A 403 -19.74 31.14 -1.18
C ALA A 403 -20.44 31.56 0.11
N TYR A 404 -21.76 31.45 0.15
CA TYR A 404 -22.57 31.75 1.33
C TYR A 404 -23.46 30.54 1.67
N PRO A 405 -22.94 29.51 2.37
CA PRO A 405 -23.69 28.30 2.68
C PRO A 405 -24.79 28.58 3.72
N ILE A 406 -26.06 28.41 3.31
CA ILE A 406 -27.21 28.44 4.20
C ILE A 406 -27.63 26.99 4.46
N VAL A 407 -27.29 26.46 5.64
CA VAL A 407 -27.60 25.09 6.03
C VAL A 407 -28.63 25.09 7.17
N LYS A 408 -29.75 24.39 6.99
CA LYS A 408 -30.81 24.20 7.99
C LYS A 408 -31.17 22.71 8.08
N PRO A 409 -31.82 22.25 9.17
CA PRO A 409 -32.32 20.89 9.22
C PRO A 409 -33.24 20.59 8.02
N GLY A 410 -32.91 19.56 7.25
CA GLY A 410 -33.68 19.10 6.10
C GLY A 410 -33.45 19.84 4.77
N TRP A 411 -32.67 20.92 4.72
CA TRP A 411 -32.35 21.58 3.44
C TRP A 411 -31.11 22.48 3.49
N TYR A 412 -30.52 22.72 2.32
CA TYR A 412 -29.42 23.67 2.17
C TYR A 412 -29.51 24.44 0.84
N ILE A 413 -28.93 25.63 0.81
CA ILE A 413 -28.65 26.38 -0.41
C ILE A 413 -27.30 27.10 -0.28
N THR A 414 -26.45 26.96 -1.29
CA THR A 414 -25.10 27.51 -1.33
C THR A 414 -24.91 28.27 -2.63
N PRO A 415 -25.30 29.56 -2.70
CA PRO A 415 -24.86 30.44 -3.76
C PRO A 415 -23.34 30.64 -3.69
N LYS A 416 -22.69 30.62 -4.85
CA LYS A 416 -21.26 30.82 -5.00
C LYS A 416 -20.97 31.66 -6.24
N VAL A 417 -20.05 32.60 -6.09
CA VAL A 417 -19.45 33.35 -7.20
C VAL A 417 -17.95 33.15 -7.17
N ALA A 418 -17.38 32.84 -8.32
CA ALA A 418 -15.95 32.73 -8.52
C ALA A 418 -15.49 33.57 -9.71
N LEU A 419 -14.23 33.97 -9.70
CA LEU A 419 -13.56 34.73 -10.74
C LEU A 419 -12.25 34.04 -11.07
N THR A 420 -12.11 33.61 -12.32
CA THR A 420 -10.88 33.02 -12.84
C THR A 420 -10.20 33.96 -13.81
N MET A 421 -8.94 34.25 -13.53
CA MET A 421 -8.06 35.10 -14.31
C MET A 421 -6.86 34.29 -14.77
N ALA A 422 -6.48 34.39 -16.04
CA ALA A 422 -5.28 33.75 -16.56
C ALA A 422 -4.54 34.69 -17.51
N GLN A 423 -3.22 34.73 -17.39
CA GLN A 423 -2.32 35.40 -18.33
C GLN A 423 -1.33 34.36 -18.88
N TYR A 424 -1.18 34.35 -20.20
CA TYR A 424 -0.35 33.43 -20.94
C TYR A 424 0.76 34.18 -21.67
N GLN A 425 1.96 33.61 -21.64
CA GLN A 425 3.04 33.96 -22.55
C GLN A 425 3.58 32.68 -23.16
N THR A 426 3.37 32.48 -24.46
CA THR A 426 3.58 31.21 -25.14
C THR A 426 4.57 31.37 -26.28
N ASP A 427 5.57 30.50 -26.30
CA ASP A 427 6.48 30.34 -27.43
C ASP A 427 5.99 29.18 -28.29
N TRP A 428 5.42 29.53 -29.44
CA TRP A 428 4.81 28.57 -30.35
C TRP A 428 5.79 27.91 -31.30
N TYR A 429 7.04 28.40 -31.42
CA TYR A 429 8.05 27.83 -32.32
C TYR A 429 7.57 27.61 -33.77
N GLY A 430 6.65 28.45 -34.28
CA GLY A 430 6.09 28.31 -35.62
C GLY A 430 4.93 27.31 -35.72
N LEU A 431 4.58 26.61 -34.64
CA LEU A 431 3.46 25.67 -34.57
C LEU A 431 2.11 26.34 -34.81
N GLU A 432 1.98 27.63 -34.52
CA GLU A 432 0.77 28.41 -34.74
C GLU A 432 0.32 28.42 -36.21
N LYS A 433 1.27 28.34 -37.15
CA LYS A 433 0.99 28.23 -38.58
C LYS A 433 0.40 26.87 -38.96
N TRP A 434 0.76 25.82 -38.23
CA TRP A 434 0.27 24.47 -38.47
C TRP A 434 -1.07 24.23 -37.79
N TYR A 435 -1.19 24.64 -36.52
CA TYR A 435 -2.43 24.54 -35.75
C TYR A 435 -3.53 25.48 -36.29
N GLY A 436 -3.15 26.56 -36.98
CA GLY A 436 -4.08 27.60 -37.44
C GLY A 436 -4.59 28.50 -36.30
N TYR A 437 -3.99 28.39 -35.12
CA TYR A 437 -4.26 29.21 -33.94
C TYR A 437 -3.00 29.30 -33.08
N GLY A 438 -2.91 30.34 -32.26
CA GLY A 438 -1.84 30.49 -31.29
C GLY A 438 -1.28 31.90 -31.28
N GLN A 439 -1.65 32.67 -30.25
CA GLN A 439 -1.06 33.99 -30.00
C GLN A 439 0.01 33.89 -28.91
N ALA A 440 1.08 34.69 -29.05
CA ALA A 440 2.19 34.67 -28.10
C ALA A 440 1.80 35.19 -26.71
N SER A 441 0.84 36.12 -26.61
CA SER A 441 0.34 36.66 -25.35
C SER A 441 -1.18 36.65 -25.34
N ASN A 442 -1.78 36.13 -24.28
CA ASN A 442 -3.23 36.09 -24.12
C ASN A 442 -3.64 36.32 -22.67
N SER A 443 -4.83 36.91 -22.48
CA SER A 443 -5.46 37.05 -21.17
C SER A 443 -6.87 36.47 -21.19
N ARG A 444 -7.34 35.97 -20.05
CA ARG A 444 -8.71 35.49 -19.86
C ARG A 444 -9.21 35.92 -18.48
N VAL A 445 -10.40 36.52 -18.44
CA VAL A 445 -11.14 36.81 -17.20
C VAL A 445 -12.56 36.28 -17.34
N LEU A 446 -12.95 35.38 -16.44
CA LEU A 446 -14.23 34.68 -16.49
C LEU A 446 -14.89 34.66 -15.11
N PRO A 447 -16.09 35.21 -14.94
CA PRO A 447 -16.90 34.94 -13.77
C PRO A 447 -17.57 33.57 -13.89
N ILE A 448 -17.68 32.86 -12.78
CA ILE A 448 -18.38 31.59 -12.63
C ILE A 448 -19.41 31.79 -11.52
N MET A 449 -20.66 31.46 -11.78
CA MET A 449 -21.73 31.57 -10.79
C MET A 449 -22.41 30.22 -10.65
N SER A 450 -22.59 29.76 -9.43
CA SER A 450 -23.30 28.51 -9.16
C SER A 450 -24.21 28.63 -7.94
N VAL A 451 -25.25 27.80 -7.94
CA VAL A 451 -26.15 27.62 -6.80
C VAL A 451 -26.34 26.13 -6.61
N ASP A 452 -25.86 25.60 -5.50
CA ASP A 452 -26.11 24.22 -5.08
C ASP A 452 -27.22 24.21 -4.03
N SER A 453 -28.20 23.34 -4.19
CA SER A 453 -29.34 23.25 -3.28
C SER A 453 -29.77 21.80 -3.13
N GLY A 454 -30.24 21.45 -1.94
CA GLY A 454 -30.75 20.11 -1.69
C GLY A 454 -31.69 20.08 -0.50
N MET A 455 -32.52 19.03 -0.45
CA MET A 455 -33.42 18.75 0.66
C MET A 455 -33.24 17.30 1.10
N THR A 456 -33.66 17.00 2.32
CA THR A 456 -33.70 15.64 2.86
C THR A 456 -35.05 15.42 3.50
N PHE A 457 -35.84 14.53 2.92
CA PHE A 457 -37.10 14.06 3.49
C PHE A 457 -36.89 12.69 4.10
N GLU A 458 -37.51 12.42 5.24
CA GLU A 458 -37.40 11.14 5.94
C GLU A 458 -38.78 10.56 6.16
N ARG A 459 -38.89 9.23 6.07
CA ARG A 459 -40.09 8.50 6.46
C ARG A 459 -39.74 7.15 7.03
N ASP A 460 -40.49 6.73 8.05
CA ASP A 460 -40.44 5.35 8.52
C ASP A 460 -41.03 4.41 7.46
N THR A 461 -40.38 3.26 7.26
CA THR A 461 -40.79 2.24 6.31
C THR A 461 -40.32 0.86 6.76
N THR A 462 -40.61 -0.16 5.96
CA THR A 462 -39.99 -1.48 6.09
C THR A 462 -39.13 -1.78 4.87
N PHE A 463 -38.02 -2.48 5.06
CA PHE A 463 -37.15 -3.00 4.00
C PHE A 463 -36.85 -4.49 4.29
N PHE A 464 -37.22 -5.39 3.38
CA PHE A 464 -37.17 -6.84 3.57
C PHE A 464 -37.73 -7.33 4.92
N GLY A 465 -38.85 -6.74 5.35
CA GLY A 465 -39.54 -7.12 6.60
C GLY A 465 -38.92 -6.56 7.90
N LYS A 466 -37.84 -5.77 7.81
CA LYS A 466 -37.23 -5.07 8.95
C LYS A 466 -37.62 -3.59 8.93
N ALA A 467 -37.73 -2.98 10.12
CA ALA A 467 -37.94 -1.54 10.24
C ALA A 467 -36.75 -0.78 9.65
N ALA A 468 -37.03 0.25 8.84
CA ALA A 468 -36.02 1.05 8.17
C ALA A 468 -36.48 2.51 8.06
N LEU A 469 -35.53 3.44 8.13
CA LEU A 469 -35.75 4.84 7.81
C LEU A 469 -35.40 5.04 6.33
N GLN A 470 -36.36 5.51 5.53
CA GLN A 470 -36.09 5.88 4.14
C GLN A 470 -35.88 7.38 4.03
N THR A 471 -34.79 7.79 3.36
CA THR A 471 -34.56 9.18 2.96
C THR A 471 -34.90 9.40 1.49
N LEU A 472 -35.35 10.60 1.15
CA LEU A 472 -35.45 11.11 -0.22
C LEU A 472 -34.71 12.44 -0.29
N GLU A 473 -33.66 12.48 -1.09
CA GLU A 473 -32.67 13.55 -1.17
C GLU A 473 -32.63 14.15 -2.58
N PRO A 474 -33.57 15.05 -2.94
CA PRO A 474 -33.44 15.81 -4.18
C PRO A 474 -32.32 16.85 -4.06
N ARG A 475 -31.53 16.99 -5.13
CA ARG A 475 -30.47 17.99 -5.28
C ARG A 475 -30.57 18.69 -6.63
N ALA A 476 -30.47 20.01 -6.62
CA ALA A 476 -30.44 20.83 -7.82
C ALA A 476 -29.20 21.74 -7.80
N TYR A 477 -28.47 21.76 -8.91
CA TYR A 477 -27.27 22.57 -9.08
C TYR A 477 -27.35 23.36 -10.37
N TYR A 478 -27.31 24.68 -10.28
CA TYR A 478 -27.26 25.57 -11.43
C TYR A 478 -25.85 26.12 -11.61
N LEU A 479 -25.38 26.18 -12.86
CA LEU A 479 -24.07 26.73 -13.22
C LEU A 479 -24.20 27.70 -14.41
N ARG A 480 -23.64 28.89 -14.24
CA ARG A 480 -23.52 29.92 -15.27
C ARG A 480 -22.06 30.36 -15.45
N VAL A 481 -21.53 30.16 -16.65
CA VAL A 481 -20.22 30.65 -17.09
C VAL A 481 -20.40 31.28 -18.47
N PRO A 482 -20.19 32.60 -18.64
CA PRO A 482 -20.38 33.25 -19.93
C PRO A 482 -19.34 32.78 -20.94
N TYR A 483 -19.72 32.79 -22.21
CA TYR A 483 -18.79 32.48 -23.30
C TYR A 483 -17.68 33.52 -23.41
N ARG A 484 -16.45 33.04 -23.54
CA ARG A 484 -15.28 33.77 -24.01
C ARG A 484 -14.54 32.88 -25.00
N ASP A 485 -14.14 33.45 -26.13
CA ASP A 485 -13.31 32.75 -27.08
C ASP A 485 -11.95 32.40 -26.44
N GLN A 486 -11.61 31.12 -26.47
CA GLN A 486 -10.40 30.53 -25.91
C GLN A 486 -9.62 29.74 -26.98
N SER A 487 -9.99 29.88 -28.26
CA SER A 487 -9.39 29.17 -29.39
C SER A 487 -7.90 29.45 -29.54
N GLN A 488 -7.46 30.67 -29.20
CA GLN A 488 -6.07 31.13 -29.30
C GLN A 488 -5.19 30.76 -28.09
N LEU A 489 -5.78 30.24 -27.01
CA LEU A 489 -5.04 29.87 -25.81
C LEU A 489 -4.29 28.55 -26.02
N PRO A 490 -3.07 28.37 -25.48
CA PRO A 490 -2.41 27.06 -25.45
C PRO A 490 -3.17 26.05 -24.58
N VAL A 491 -2.84 24.76 -24.70
CA VAL A 491 -3.31 23.69 -23.81
C VAL A 491 -2.10 22.99 -23.21
N TYR A 492 -1.86 23.20 -21.92
CA TYR A 492 -0.71 22.66 -21.19
C TYR A 492 -1.12 21.46 -20.34
N ASP A 493 -1.94 21.69 -19.31
CA ASP A 493 -2.28 20.70 -18.27
C ASP A 493 -3.78 20.42 -18.19
N THR A 494 -4.49 20.61 -19.32
CA THR A 494 -5.93 20.44 -19.39
C THR A 494 -6.36 19.24 -20.23
N THR A 495 -7.25 18.42 -19.67
CA THR A 495 -7.85 17.26 -20.33
C THR A 495 -9.36 17.21 -20.07
N LEU A 496 -10.11 16.46 -20.88
CA LEU A 496 -11.53 16.26 -20.67
C LEU A 496 -11.77 15.34 -19.46
N ALA A 497 -12.62 15.77 -18.53
CA ALA A 497 -13.01 14.92 -17.41
C ALA A 497 -14.11 13.94 -17.82
N ASP A 498 -14.09 12.74 -17.25
CA ASP A 498 -15.15 11.77 -17.42
C ASP A 498 -16.46 12.28 -16.79
N PHE A 499 -17.58 12.15 -17.51
CA PHE A 499 -18.89 12.46 -16.95
C PHE A 499 -19.30 11.42 -15.90
N SER A 500 -19.69 11.87 -14.71
CA SER A 500 -19.97 11.04 -13.53
C SER A 500 -20.85 11.80 -12.54
N PHE A 501 -21.32 11.14 -11.47
CA PHE A 501 -22.08 11.82 -10.41
C PHE A 501 -21.28 12.98 -9.82
N SER A 502 -19.95 12.85 -9.65
CA SER A 502 -19.12 13.91 -9.09
C SER A 502 -18.92 15.08 -10.07
N SER A 503 -18.62 14.79 -11.33
CA SER A 503 -18.37 15.83 -12.34
C SER A 503 -19.64 16.54 -12.82
N ALA A 504 -20.82 15.93 -12.65
CA ALA A 504 -22.10 16.58 -12.96
C ALA A 504 -22.39 17.83 -12.09
N PHE A 505 -21.71 17.97 -10.95
CA PHE A 505 -21.82 19.11 -10.03
C PHE A 505 -20.56 19.99 -10.01
N GLN A 506 -19.63 19.81 -10.96
CA GLN A 506 -18.43 20.64 -11.06
C GLN A 506 -18.68 21.91 -11.88
N GLU A 507 -17.85 22.93 -11.64
CA GLU A 507 -17.87 24.22 -12.36
C GLU A 507 -17.29 24.13 -13.78
N ASN A 508 -16.61 23.03 -14.11
CA ASN A 508 -15.96 22.86 -15.41
C ASN A 508 -16.01 21.38 -15.83
N ILE A 509 -16.07 21.14 -17.15
CA ILE A 509 -16.01 19.79 -17.74
C ILE A 509 -14.58 19.31 -17.98
N PHE A 510 -13.60 20.22 -17.87
CA PHE A 510 -12.20 19.91 -18.04
C PHE A 510 -11.52 19.78 -16.67
N ALA A 511 -10.60 18.83 -16.57
CA ALA A 511 -9.60 18.81 -15.51
C ALA A 511 -8.46 19.74 -15.94
N GLY A 512 -8.12 20.74 -15.12
CA GLY A 512 -7.20 21.82 -15.47
C GLY A 512 -7.93 23.13 -15.82
N PHE A 513 -7.16 24.19 -16.08
CA PHE A 513 -7.69 25.55 -16.23
C PHE A 513 -7.32 26.23 -17.57
N ASP A 514 -6.68 25.53 -18.53
CA ASP A 514 -6.44 26.11 -19.86
C ASP A 514 -7.70 26.24 -20.70
N ARG A 515 -8.70 25.44 -20.40
CA ARG A 515 -10.05 25.55 -20.96
C ARG A 515 -11.07 25.56 -19.85
N ILE A 516 -11.99 26.52 -19.92
CA ILE A 516 -13.18 26.58 -19.08
C ILE A 516 -14.38 26.66 -20.00
N ALA A 517 -15.22 25.63 -19.98
CA ALA A 517 -16.40 25.58 -20.83
C ALA A 517 -17.39 26.70 -20.46
N ASN A 518 -18.01 27.31 -21.47
CA ASN A 518 -19.20 28.10 -21.22
C ASN A 518 -20.32 27.18 -20.70
N ALA A 519 -21.12 27.69 -19.78
CA ALA A 519 -22.16 26.94 -19.12
C ALA A 519 -23.39 27.80 -18.91
N ASN A 520 -24.55 27.26 -19.28
CA ASN A 520 -25.85 27.64 -18.78
C ASN A 520 -26.59 26.34 -18.58
N GLN A 521 -26.51 25.77 -17.37
CA GLN A 521 -26.95 24.40 -17.15
C GLN A 521 -27.49 24.18 -15.75
N ALA A 522 -28.44 23.25 -15.65
CA ALA A 522 -28.99 22.77 -14.39
C ALA A 522 -28.80 21.26 -14.29
N THR A 523 -28.17 20.80 -13.22
CA THR A 523 -28.08 19.38 -12.86
C THR A 523 -29.14 19.07 -11.81
N LEU A 524 -30.00 18.10 -12.10
CA LEU A 524 -30.96 17.56 -11.13
C LEU A 524 -30.53 16.15 -10.76
N ALA A 525 -30.53 15.86 -9.47
CA ALA A 525 -30.34 14.52 -8.95
C ALA A 525 -31.37 14.18 -7.88
N LEU A 526 -31.64 12.89 -7.75
CA LEU A 526 -32.49 12.33 -6.72
C LEU A 526 -31.79 11.11 -6.15
N THR A 527 -31.54 11.13 -4.85
CA THR A 527 -31.00 9.99 -4.10
C THR A 527 -32.06 9.51 -3.11
N SER A 528 -32.20 8.20 -2.92
CA SER A 528 -33.01 7.64 -1.84
C SER A 528 -32.21 6.56 -1.13
N ARG A 529 -32.23 6.58 0.21
CA ARG A 529 -31.50 5.64 1.06
C ARG A 529 -32.48 4.89 1.95
N TRP A 530 -32.18 3.63 2.25
CA TRP A 530 -32.84 2.84 3.29
C TRP A 530 -31.82 2.53 4.37
N LEU A 531 -32.04 3.10 5.54
CA LEU A 531 -31.19 2.95 6.72
C LEU A 531 -31.88 1.99 7.68
N ASP A 532 -31.14 1.02 8.21
CA ASP A 532 -31.64 0.13 9.27
C ASP A 532 -32.01 0.95 10.52
N ALA A 533 -33.25 0.82 11.00
CA ALA A 533 -33.79 1.72 12.02
C ALA A 533 -33.06 1.63 13.38
N ASN A 534 -32.41 0.50 13.69
CA ASN A 534 -31.72 0.31 14.96
C ASN A 534 -30.25 0.76 14.92
N SER A 535 -29.57 0.47 13.82
CA SER A 535 -28.13 0.69 13.67
C SER A 535 -27.75 1.93 12.86
N GLY A 536 -28.70 2.52 12.12
CA GLY A 536 -28.43 3.58 11.14
C GLY A 536 -27.64 3.10 9.91
N PHE A 537 -27.38 1.79 9.79
CA PHE A 537 -26.59 1.23 8.71
C PHE A 537 -27.34 1.33 7.37
N GLU A 538 -26.70 1.91 6.36
CA GLU A 538 -27.28 2.01 5.02
C GLU A 538 -27.35 0.64 4.32
N ARG A 539 -28.56 0.17 4.05
CA ARG A 539 -28.83 -1.10 3.38
C ARG A 539 -28.97 -0.96 1.87
N LEU A 540 -29.52 0.16 1.40
CA LEU A 540 -29.72 0.44 -0.02
C LEU A 540 -29.62 1.94 -0.27
N GLN A 541 -28.91 2.34 -1.31
CA GLN A 541 -28.91 3.66 -1.91
C GLN A 541 -29.24 3.52 -3.39
N LEU A 542 -30.20 4.29 -3.86
CA LEU A 542 -30.51 4.47 -5.28
C LEU A 542 -30.28 5.94 -5.63
N SER A 543 -29.68 6.23 -6.78
CA SER A 543 -29.41 7.60 -7.22
C SER A 543 -29.61 7.74 -8.72
N VAL A 544 -30.26 8.82 -9.14
CA VAL A 544 -30.40 9.20 -10.54
C VAL A 544 -30.01 10.66 -10.70
N ALA A 545 -29.28 11.00 -11.76
CA ALA A 545 -28.96 12.38 -12.09
C ALA A 545 -29.00 12.63 -13.61
N GLN A 546 -29.39 13.85 -13.96
CA GLN A 546 -29.35 14.34 -15.33
C GLN A 546 -29.03 15.84 -15.33
N GLN A 547 -28.24 16.26 -16.31
CA GLN A 547 -27.91 17.66 -16.55
C GLN A 547 -28.64 18.17 -17.79
N PHE A 548 -29.20 19.36 -17.68
CA PHE A 548 -29.94 20.07 -18.72
C PHE A 548 -29.11 21.28 -19.16
N TYR A 549 -28.92 21.42 -20.46
CA TYR A 549 -28.12 22.49 -21.05
C TYR A 549 -29.05 23.47 -21.77
N PHE A 550 -28.96 24.74 -21.38
CA PHE A 550 -29.73 25.84 -21.97
C PHE A 550 -28.96 26.57 -23.08
N GLU A 551 -27.69 26.23 -23.28
CA GLU A 551 -26.85 26.72 -24.37
C GLU A 551 -25.91 25.63 -24.90
N ASP A 552 -25.45 25.80 -26.14
CA ASP A 552 -24.45 24.93 -26.77
C ASP A 552 -23.07 25.15 -26.17
N GLN A 553 -22.22 24.13 -26.24
CA GLN A 553 -20.83 24.25 -25.84
C GLN A 553 -20.02 24.89 -26.97
N TYR A 554 -19.48 26.09 -26.72
CA TYR A 554 -18.63 26.80 -27.67
C TYR A 554 -17.13 26.63 -27.37
N VAL A 555 -16.76 26.42 -26.11
CA VAL A 555 -15.35 26.22 -25.72
C VAL A 555 -15.03 24.74 -25.64
N THR A 556 -14.08 24.30 -26.46
CA THR A 556 -13.61 22.91 -26.56
C THR A 556 -12.08 22.82 -26.48
N LEU A 557 -11.56 21.61 -26.29
CA LEU A 557 -10.16 21.30 -26.60
C LEU A 557 -9.96 21.25 -28.13
N PRO A 558 -8.74 21.49 -28.65
CA PRO A 558 -8.47 21.40 -30.09
C PRO A 558 -8.92 20.06 -30.66
N PHE A 559 -9.71 20.05 -31.74
CA PHE A 559 -10.31 18.84 -32.35
C PHE A 559 -11.37 18.09 -31.52
N GLN A 560 -11.78 18.59 -30.36
CA GLN A 560 -12.94 18.03 -29.65
C GLN A 560 -14.24 18.44 -30.35
N VAL A 561 -15.13 17.46 -30.57
CA VAL A 561 -16.49 17.70 -31.04
C VAL A 561 -17.30 18.44 -29.95
N PRO A 562 -17.84 19.64 -30.24
CA PRO A 562 -18.64 20.40 -29.29
C PRO A 562 -19.98 19.69 -28.99
N ARG A 563 -20.45 19.81 -27.74
CA ARG A 563 -21.79 19.35 -27.37
C ARG A 563 -22.86 20.31 -27.90
N THR A 564 -23.81 19.76 -28.65
CA THR A 564 -25.05 20.43 -29.10
C THR A 564 -26.32 19.84 -28.46
N ASN A 565 -26.19 18.74 -27.74
CA ASN A 565 -27.32 18.11 -27.05
C ASN A 565 -27.83 18.98 -25.89
N THR A 566 -29.15 19.13 -25.77
CA THR A 566 -29.80 19.89 -24.70
C THR A 566 -29.85 19.15 -23.35
N LYS A 567 -29.48 17.87 -23.31
CA LYS A 567 -29.46 17.02 -22.11
C LYS A 567 -28.21 16.16 -22.05
N SER A 568 -27.77 15.82 -20.85
CA SER A 568 -26.70 14.84 -20.63
C SER A 568 -27.23 13.42 -20.73
N GLN A 569 -26.30 12.48 -20.68
CA GLN A 569 -26.61 11.08 -20.36
C GLN A 569 -27.25 11.01 -18.96
N PHE A 570 -28.15 10.04 -18.76
CA PHE A 570 -28.67 9.71 -17.43
C PHE A 570 -27.60 8.96 -16.64
N LEU A 571 -27.34 9.41 -15.42
CA LEU A 571 -26.52 8.70 -14.46
C LEU A 571 -27.46 7.94 -13.52
N VAL A 572 -27.29 6.63 -13.40
CA VAL A 572 -28.07 5.79 -12.48
C VAL A 572 -27.11 4.97 -11.64
N GLY A 573 -27.14 5.17 -10.32
CA GLY A 573 -26.30 4.50 -9.35
C GLY A 573 -27.12 3.70 -8.36
N SER A 574 -26.61 2.54 -7.95
CA SER A 574 -27.11 1.79 -6.79
C SER A 574 -25.97 1.26 -5.94
N SER A 575 -26.19 1.22 -4.63
CA SER A 575 -25.33 0.56 -3.65
C SER A 575 -26.25 -0.19 -2.70
N ALA A 576 -26.04 -1.49 -2.49
CA ALA A 576 -26.93 -2.33 -1.70
C ALA A 576 -26.12 -3.33 -0.86
N ALA A 577 -26.26 -3.26 0.45
CA ALA A 577 -25.88 -4.31 1.38
C ALA A 577 -27.06 -5.28 1.55
N LEU A 578 -27.26 -6.14 0.55
CA LEU A 578 -28.40 -7.06 0.44
C LEU A 578 -28.49 -8.00 1.65
N THR A 579 -27.34 -8.38 2.22
CA THR A 579 -27.22 -9.06 3.52
C THR A 579 -26.02 -8.50 4.28
N ASP A 580 -25.75 -8.97 5.50
CA ASP A 580 -24.53 -8.61 6.24
C ASP A 580 -23.23 -9.12 5.58
N THR A 581 -23.37 -9.98 4.57
CA THR A 581 -22.24 -10.63 3.87
C THR A 581 -22.20 -10.33 2.37
N LEU A 582 -23.28 -9.81 1.77
CA LEU A 582 -23.40 -9.60 0.32
C LEU A 582 -23.66 -8.14 0.00
N ASN A 583 -22.71 -7.53 -0.72
CA ASN A 583 -22.77 -6.16 -1.20
C ASN A 583 -22.81 -6.12 -2.72
N LEU A 584 -23.69 -5.30 -3.28
CA LEU A 584 -23.85 -5.05 -4.70
C LEU A 584 -23.77 -3.55 -4.96
N SER A 585 -23.01 -3.13 -5.97
CA SER A 585 -23.00 -1.75 -6.45
C SER A 585 -23.13 -1.74 -7.97
N SER A 586 -23.97 -0.86 -8.50
CA SER A 586 -24.12 -0.68 -9.94
C SER A 586 -24.06 0.79 -10.33
N LEU A 587 -23.48 1.09 -11.49
CA LEU A 587 -23.46 2.40 -12.10
C LEU A 587 -23.75 2.25 -13.59
N PHE A 588 -24.74 2.98 -14.09
CA PHE A 588 -25.13 3.01 -15.49
C PHE A 588 -25.11 4.45 -16.00
N GLN A 589 -24.64 4.62 -17.24
CA GLN A 589 -24.74 5.86 -17.99
C GLN A 589 -25.48 5.58 -19.29
N TYR A 590 -26.68 6.15 -19.43
CA TYR A 590 -27.54 5.91 -20.57
C TYR A 590 -27.66 7.17 -21.44
N ASN A 591 -27.39 7.04 -22.74
CA ASN A 591 -27.48 8.15 -23.68
C ASN A 591 -28.85 8.18 -24.36
N PRO A 592 -29.72 9.16 -24.02
CA PRO A 592 -31.08 9.21 -24.54
C PRO A 592 -31.15 9.55 -26.05
N TYR A 593 -30.12 10.19 -26.61
CA TYR A 593 -30.11 10.58 -28.03
C TYR A 593 -29.76 9.43 -28.96
N LYS A 594 -28.90 8.51 -28.49
CA LYS A 594 -28.48 7.32 -29.24
C LYS A 594 -29.24 6.06 -28.85
N SER A 595 -30.10 6.13 -27.84
CA SER A 595 -30.80 4.98 -27.25
C SER A 595 -29.84 3.85 -26.85
N GLU A 596 -28.63 4.19 -26.38
CA GLU A 596 -27.58 3.24 -26.05
C GLU A 596 -27.08 3.41 -24.61
N LEU A 597 -26.59 2.32 -24.02
CA LEU A 597 -25.86 2.36 -22.77
C LEU A 597 -24.41 2.78 -23.07
N SER A 598 -23.97 3.92 -22.55
CA SER A 598 -22.61 4.41 -22.79
C SER A 598 -21.60 3.82 -21.80
N ARG A 599 -22.03 3.57 -20.56
CA ARG A 599 -21.20 2.95 -19.52
C ARG A 599 -22.06 2.08 -18.59
N ALA A 600 -21.52 0.95 -18.17
CA ALA A 600 -22.10 0.10 -17.14
C ALA A 600 -21.01 -0.47 -16.24
N GLN A 601 -21.24 -0.45 -14.94
CA GLN A 601 -20.36 -1.08 -13.97
C GLN A 601 -21.24 -1.79 -12.95
N ILE A 602 -20.98 -3.06 -12.72
CA ILE A 602 -21.66 -3.86 -11.71
C ILE A 602 -20.58 -4.54 -10.90
N ILE A 603 -20.59 -4.40 -9.58
CA ILE A 603 -19.65 -5.04 -8.68
C ILE A 603 -20.46 -5.75 -7.61
N SER A 604 -20.28 -7.06 -7.46
CA SER A 604 -20.84 -7.87 -6.39
C SER A 604 -19.71 -8.41 -5.53
N ARG A 605 -19.86 -8.35 -4.21
CA ARG A 605 -18.90 -8.88 -3.24
C ARG A 605 -19.66 -9.68 -2.18
N TRP A 606 -19.30 -10.94 -2.02
CA TRP A 606 -19.89 -11.85 -1.05
C TRP A 606 -18.83 -12.38 -0.10
N ARG A 607 -19.02 -12.19 1.21
CA ARG A 607 -18.10 -12.57 2.27
C ARG A 607 -18.83 -13.29 3.40
N PRO A 608 -19.24 -14.55 3.21
CA PRO A 608 -20.03 -15.28 4.19
C PRO A 608 -19.29 -15.51 5.52
N GLN A 609 -17.96 -15.61 5.48
CA GLN A 609 -17.11 -15.79 6.66
C GLN A 609 -15.66 -15.39 6.35
N ARG A 610 -14.82 -15.36 7.39
CA ARG A 610 -13.37 -15.18 7.25
C ARG A 610 -12.80 -16.20 6.24
N LEU A 611 -11.87 -15.76 5.38
CA LEU A 611 -11.22 -16.57 4.32
C LEU A 611 -12.17 -17.11 3.23
N ALA A 612 -13.43 -16.66 3.19
CA ALA A 612 -14.37 -16.98 2.13
C ALA A 612 -14.90 -15.67 1.50
N THR A 613 -14.37 -15.32 0.33
CA THR A 613 -14.78 -14.14 -0.43
C THR A 613 -14.99 -14.49 -1.90
N LEU A 614 -16.02 -13.94 -2.51
CA LEU A 614 -16.27 -13.96 -3.94
C LEU A 614 -16.53 -12.53 -4.40
N ALA A 615 -15.75 -12.05 -5.37
CA ALA A 615 -15.89 -10.74 -5.98
C ALA A 615 -16.11 -10.89 -7.47
N LEU A 616 -17.22 -10.37 -7.98
CA LEU A 616 -17.53 -10.32 -9.41
C LEU A 616 -17.64 -8.86 -9.83
N SER A 617 -17.04 -8.48 -10.95
CA SER A 617 -17.27 -7.17 -11.53
C SER A 617 -17.39 -7.21 -13.04
N TYR A 618 -18.41 -6.54 -13.56
CA TYR A 618 -18.56 -6.25 -14.97
C TYR A 618 -18.30 -4.77 -15.21
N ARG A 619 -17.51 -4.44 -16.24
CA ARG A 619 -17.28 -3.06 -16.68
C ARG A 619 -17.45 -2.99 -18.19
N TYR A 620 -18.31 -2.06 -18.60
CA TYR A 620 -18.60 -1.76 -19.98
C TYR A 620 -18.52 -0.25 -20.20
N GLN A 621 -17.92 0.15 -21.30
CA GLN A 621 -17.82 1.51 -21.79
C GLN A 621 -17.75 1.42 -23.31
N VAL A 622 -18.66 2.13 -23.98
CA VAL A 622 -18.69 2.20 -25.44
C VAL A 622 -17.39 2.80 -25.99
N ASN A 623 -16.95 2.32 -27.14
CA ASN A 623 -15.81 2.94 -27.83
C ASN A 623 -16.18 4.37 -28.25
N PRO A 624 -15.29 5.34 -28.03
CA PRO A 624 -15.49 6.67 -28.58
C PRO A 624 -15.44 6.62 -30.11
N PRO A 625 -16.12 7.54 -30.82
CA PRO A 625 -15.94 7.74 -32.26
C PRO A 625 -14.45 7.93 -32.63
N PRO A 626 -14.00 7.53 -33.84
CA PRO A 626 -12.58 7.63 -34.23
C PRO A 626 -11.97 9.05 -34.13
N ASP A 627 -12.82 10.08 -34.22
CA ASP A 627 -12.49 11.50 -34.12
C ASP A 627 -12.47 12.05 -32.67
N ALA A 628 -12.91 11.27 -31.68
CA ALA A 628 -12.98 11.71 -30.29
C ALA A 628 -11.65 11.49 -29.53
N LEU A 629 -10.65 12.33 -29.83
CA LEU A 629 -9.26 12.22 -29.37
C LEU A 629 -9.04 12.26 -27.84
N TYR A 630 -9.93 12.90 -27.08
CA TYR A 630 -9.77 13.10 -25.62
C TYR A 630 -10.59 12.11 -24.78
N GLN A 631 -11.29 11.16 -25.41
CA GLN A 631 -12.09 10.17 -24.70
C GLN A 631 -11.31 8.87 -24.53
N PRO A 632 -11.35 8.25 -23.34
CA PRO A 632 -10.71 6.96 -23.14
C PRO A 632 -11.35 5.90 -24.04
N GLN A 633 -10.50 5.01 -24.57
CA GLN A 633 -10.95 3.86 -25.37
C GLN A 633 -11.97 3.01 -24.59
N GLY A 634 -12.89 2.40 -25.33
CA GLY A 634 -13.94 1.58 -24.74
C GLY A 634 -13.39 0.40 -23.96
N GLN A 635 -14.16 -0.07 -22.99
CA GLN A 635 -13.83 -1.20 -22.13
C GLN A 635 -15.00 -2.16 -22.09
N ASN A 636 -14.76 -3.45 -22.16
CA ASN A 636 -15.79 -4.47 -21.99
C ASN A 636 -15.12 -5.67 -21.36
N GLN A 637 -15.24 -5.79 -20.04
CA GLN A 637 -14.52 -6.81 -19.29
C GLN A 637 -15.33 -7.35 -18.11
N VAL A 638 -15.14 -8.63 -17.84
CA VAL A 638 -15.56 -9.29 -16.61
C VAL A 638 -14.33 -9.64 -15.80
N SER A 639 -14.39 -9.37 -14.50
CA SER A 639 -13.44 -9.81 -13.50
C SER A 639 -14.15 -10.70 -12.49
N ALA A 640 -13.58 -11.86 -12.19
CA ALA A 640 -14.01 -12.70 -11.08
C ALA A 640 -12.80 -13.00 -10.20
N GLY A 641 -12.91 -12.77 -8.90
CA GLY A 641 -11.89 -13.09 -7.91
C GLY A 641 -12.49 -13.82 -6.72
N PHE A 642 -11.76 -14.76 -6.13
CA PHE A 642 -12.24 -15.51 -4.98
C PHE A 642 -11.10 -15.94 -4.05
N GLN A 643 -11.44 -16.13 -2.77
CA GLN A 643 -10.72 -16.93 -1.80
C GLN A 643 -11.75 -17.87 -1.18
N TRP A 644 -11.50 -19.17 -1.17
CA TRP A 644 -12.49 -20.13 -0.68
C TRP A 644 -11.84 -21.26 0.13
N PRO A 645 -12.36 -21.60 1.32
CA PRO A 645 -11.90 -22.78 2.04
C PRO A 645 -12.46 -24.05 1.36
N LEU A 646 -11.58 -24.90 0.85
CA LEU A 646 -11.94 -26.22 0.33
C LEU A 646 -12.07 -27.23 1.48
N THR A 647 -11.21 -27.10 2.49
CA THR A 647 -11.26 -27.86 3.74
C THR A 647 -10.77 -26.97 4.89
N LYS A 648 -10.65 -27.49 6.12
CA LYS A 648 -10.03 -26.75 7.23
C LYS A 648 -8.55 -26.39 6.98
N LYS A 649 -7.89 -27.11 6.06
CA LYS A 649 -6.46 -26.96 5.75
C LYS A 649 -6.18 -26.43 4.34
N TRP A 650 -7.04 -26.72 3.37
CA TRP A 650 -6.86 -26.31 1.98
C TRP A 650 -7.73 -25.10 1.64
N TYR A 651 -7.11 -24.07 1.09
CA TYR A 651 -7.76 -22.85 0.64
C TYR A 651 -7.37 -22.62 -0.81
N SER A 652 -8.35 -22.24 -1.63
CA SER A 652 -8.12 -21.87 -3.01
C SER A 652 -8.24 -20.36 -3.16
N ILE A 653 -7.44 -19.81 -4.06
CA ILE A 653 -7.50 -18.41 -4.45
C ILE A 653 -7.51 -18.33 -5.96
N GLY A 654 -8.20 -17.33 -6.51
CA GLY A 654 -8.19 -17.11 -7.93
C GLY A 654 -8.64 -15.73 -8.34
N ARG A 655 -8.19 -15.31 -9.53
CA ARG A 655 -8.69 -14.15 -10.25
C ARG A 655 -8.66 -14.43 -11.75
N VAL A 656 -9.70 -14.06 -12.47
CA VAL A 656 -9.70 -14.03 -13.93
C VAL A 656 -10.29 -12.70 -14.39
N ASP A 657 -9.55 -12.03 -15.26
CA ASP A 657 -9.98 -10.84 -16.00
C ASP A 657 -10.09 -11.22 -17.47
N TYR A 658 -11.29 -11.13 -18.02
CA TYR A 658 -11.59 -11.44 -19.40
C TYR A 658 -12.11 -10.18 -20.09
N SER A 659 -11.42 -9.78 -21.16
CA SER A 659 -11.84 -8.68 -22.00
C SER A 659 -12.60 -9.22 -23.21
N PHE A 660 -13.83 -8.74 -23.41
CA PHE A 660 -14.65 -8.95 -24.60
C PHE A 660 -14.40 -7.90 -25.68
N ASN A 661 -13.53 -6.92 -25.40
CA ASN A 661 -13.30 -5.81 -26.31
C ASN A 661 -12.87 -6.30 -27.69
N LYS A 662 -13.61 -5.84 -28.69
CA LYS A 662 -13.19 -5.80 -30.08
C LYS A 662 -12.91 -4.34 -30.39
N VAL A 663 -11.66 -3.91 -30.23
CA VAL A 663 -11.26 -2.55 -30.64
C VAL A 663 -10.70 -2.65 -32.04
N ASN A 664 -11.30 -1.90 -32.95
CA ASN A 664 -10.83 -1.69 -34.30
C ASN A 664 -10.78 -0.17 -34.46
N ALA A 665 -9.78 0.47 -33.86
CA ALA A 665 -9.69 1.92 -33.80
C ALA A 665 -8.36 2.37 -34.42
N PRO A 666 -8.35 2.74 -35.71
CA PRO A 666 -7.35 3.68 -36.18
C PRO A 666 -7.59 4.99 -35.44
N SER A 667 -6.70 5.36 -34.52
CA SER A 667 -6.67 6.72 -33.98
C SER A 667 -5.86 7.58 -34.94
N VAL A 668 -6.23 8.84 -35.13
CA VAL A 668 -5.39 9.80 -35.89
C VAL A 668 -3.98 9.91 -35.28
N LEU A 669 -3.85 9.65 -33.97
CA LEU A 669 -2.59 9.64 -33.22
C LEU A 669 -1.92 8.26 -33.15
N ASP A 670 -2.67 7.19 -33.41
CA ASP A 670 -2.18 5.81 -33.45
C ASP A 670 -2.69 5.12 -34.72
N PRO A 671 -1.96 5.29 -35.86
CA PRO A 671 -2.32 4.68 -37.13
C PRO A 671 -2.08 3.16 -37.15
N SER A 672 -1.58 2.57 -36.06
CA SER A 672 -1.45 1.13 -35.98
C SER A 672 -2.86 0.53 -35.82
N ASN A 673 -3.27 -0.28 -36.80
CA ASN A 673 -4.51 -1.06 -36.74
C ASN A 673 -4.39 -2.13 -35.64
N ILE A 674 -4.50 -1.72 -34.37
CA ILE A 674 -4.49 -2.65 -33.24
C ILE A 674 -5.88 -3.26 -33.13
N ILE A 675 -6.02 -4.48 -33.65
CA ILE A 675 -7.21 -5.31 -33.43
C ILE A 675 -7.07 -5.90 -32.03
N ALA A 676 -7.71 -5.29 -31.03
CA ALA A 676 -7.88 -5.95 -29.74
C ALA A 676 -8.94 -7.06 -29.92
N MET A 677 -8.57 -8.31 -29.61
CA MET A 677 -9.47 -9.46 -29.66
C MET A 677 -9.88 -9.91 -28.25
N PRO A 678 -11.02 -10.60 -28.10
CA PRO A 678 -11.43 -11.16 -26.82
C PRO A 678 -10.35 -12.08 -26.25
N LYS A 679 -9.90 -11.80 -25.03
CA LYS A 679 -8.82 -12.56 -24.37
C LYS A 679 -8.86 -12.43 -22.86
N VAL A 680 -8.28 -13.42 -22.18
CA VAL A 680 -7.93 -13.32 -20.76
C VAL A 680 -6.79 -12.31 -20.63
N THR A 681 -7.06 -11.16 -20.01
CA THR A 681 -6.05 -10.12 -19.76
C THR A 681 -5.19 -10.46 -18.55
N GLN A 682 -5.80 -11.10 -17.54
CA GLN A 682 -5.11 -11.55 -16.35
C GLN A 682 -5.76 -12.84 -15.81
N GLY A 683 -4.94 -13.78 -15.37
CA GLY A 683 -5.35 -14.99 -14.67
C GLY A 683 -4.41 -15.26 -13.50
N VAL A 684 -4.96 -15.49 -12.32
CA VAL A 684 -4.24 -15.92 -11.12
C VAL A 684 -5.00 -17.12 -10.57
N VAL A 685 -4.31 -18.20 -10.26
CA VAL A 685 -4.87 -19.36 -9.55
C VAL A 685 -3.85 -19.81 -8.54
N GLY A 686 -4.27 -20.05 -7.31
CA GLY A 686 -3.39 -20.53 -6.28
C GLY A 686 -4.07 -21.47 -5.30
N LEU A 687 -3.25 -22.30 -4.67
CA LEU A 687 -3.62 -23.15 -3.56
C LEU A 687 -2.75 -22.80 -2.36
N GLU A 688 -3.40 -22.64 -1.23
CA GLU A 688 -2.77 -22.40 0.05
C GLU A 688 -3.11 -23.56 0.99
N TYR A 689 -2.09 -24.10 1.64
CA TYR A 689 -2.21 -25.16 2.63
C TYR A 689 -1.83 -24.64 4.01
N LYS A 690 -2.81 -24.62 4.91
CA LYS A 690 -2.61 -24.38 6.33
C LYS A 690 -2.10 -25.66 6.99
N GLY A 691 -0.81 -25.63 7.30
CA GLY A 691 -0.14 -26.68 8.03
C GLY A 691 -0.63 -26.82 9.47
N ASP A 692 -0.46 -28.01 10.02
CA ASP A 692 -0.55 -28.19 11.47
C ASP A 692 0.64 -27.48 12.12
N CYS A 693 0.33 -26.68 13.15
CA CYS A 693 1.30 -25.95 13.94
C CYS A 693 2.27 -25.04 13.14
N CYS A 694 1.85 -23.78 12.97
CA CYS A 694 2.70 -22.63 12.58
C CYS A 694 3.45 -22.74 11.24
N TRP A 695 2.81 -23.23 10.19
CA TRP A 695 3.30 -23.04 8.82
C TRP A 695 2.19 -22.93 7.78
N THR A 696 2.50 -22.35 6.64
CA THR A 696 1.60 -22.27 5.48
C THR A 696 2.39 -22.41 4.18
N GLY A 697 1.97 -23.34 3.32
CA GLY A 697 2.51 -23.50 1.98
C GLY A 697 1.59 -22.81 0.96
N ARG A 698 2.15 -22.14 -0.04
CA ARG A 698 1.39 -21.53 -1.13
C ARG A 698 2.03 -21.84 -2.48
N VAL A 699 1.18 -22.17 -3.45
CA VAL A 699 1.55 -22.30 -4.85
C VAL A 699 0.63 -21.40 -5.64
N VAL A 700 1.18 -20.47 -6.43
CA VAL A 700 0.40 -19.52 -7.22
C VAL A 700 0.91 -19.49 -8.65
N PHE A 701 -0.01 -19.67 -9.58
CA PHE A 701 0.19 -19.53 -11.00
C PHE A 701 -0.41 -18.20 -11.45
N GLN A 702 0.35 -17.43 -12.21
CA GLN A 702 -0.10 -16.16 -12.76
C GLN A 702 0.17 -16.12 -14.27
N ARG A 703 -0.79 -15.58 -15.01
CA ARG A 703 -0.68 -15.20 -16.42
C ARG A 703 -1.20 -13.78 -16.59
N TYR A 704 -0.48 -12.93 -17.31
CA TYR A 704 -0.94 -11.57 -17.60
C TYR A 704 -0.43 -11.09 -18.96
N VAL A 705 -1.21 -10.23 -19.59
CA VAL A 705 -0.89 -9.58 -20.87
C VAL A 705 0.05 -8.39 -20.61
N VAL A 706 1.17 -8.31 -21.35
CA VAL A 706 2.13 -7.18 -21.27
C VAL A 706 2.11 -6.29 -22.51
N SER A 707 1.72 -6.83 -23.67
CA SER A 707 1.44 -6.07 -24.91
C SER A 707 0.30 -6.73 -25.67
N VAL A 708 -0.11 -6.17 -26.82
CA VAL A 708 -1.21 -6.70 -27.64
C VAL A 708 -1.04 -8.20 -27.94
N ASP A 709 0.19 -8.62 -28.20
CA ASP A 709 0.63 -9.92 -28.67
C ASP A 709 1.40 -10.75 -27.63
N GLN A 710 1.87 -10.15 -26.52
CA GLN A 710 2.72 -10.84 -25.55
C GLN A 710 2.02 -11.08 -24.21
N THR A 711 2.23 -12.28 -23.68
CA THR A 711 1.76 -12.70 -22.36
C THR A 711 2.90 -13.27 -21.53
N ASN A 712 2.99 -12.87 -20.27
CA ASN A 712 3.91 -13.45 -19.31
C ASN A 712 3.19 -14.46 -18.44
N SER A 713 3.90 -15.53 -18.09
CA SER A 713 3.44 -16.53 -17.12
C SER A 713 4.51 -16.74 -16.05
N ALA A 714 4.06 -16.90 -14.81
CA ALA A 714 4.91 -17.08 -13.64
C ALA A 714 4.32 -18.12 -12.69
N VAL A 715 5.21 -18.87 -12.04
CA VAL A 715 4.85 -19.81 -10.96
C VAL A 715 5.62 -19.43 -9.71
N PHE A 716 4.88 -19.30 -8.61
CA PHE A 716 5.38 -18.88 -7.32
C PHE A 716 5.16 -19.99 -6.30
N PHE A 717 6.21 -20.27 -5.51
CA PHE A 717 6.17 -21.17 -4.37
C PHE A 717 6.58 -20.39 -3.14
N GLN A 718 5.79 -20.50 -2.07
CA GLN A 718 6.09 -19.88 -0.79
C GLN A 718 5.88 -20.88 0.34
N LEU A 719 6.84 -20.97 1.25
CA LEU A 719 6.70 -21.63 2.55
C LEU A 719 6.83 -20.58 3.65
N GLU A 720 5.73 -20.25 4.29
CA GLU A 720 5.69 -19.38 5.46
C GLU A 720 5.86 -20.21 6.72
N LEU A 721 6.90 -19.92 7.50
CA LEU A 721 7.18 -20.54 8.79
C LEU A 721 6.84 -19.53 9.88
N GLY A 722 5.79 -19.81 10.63
CA GLY A 722 5.30 -18.92 11.70
C GLY A 722 6.39 -18.66 12.73
N GLY A 723 6.62 -17.38 13.04
CA GLY A 723 7.68 -16.94 13.95
C GLY A 723 9.07 -16.80 13.34
N LEU A 724 9.33 -17.31 12.12
CA LEU A 724 10.62 -17.20 11.42
C LEU A 724 10.55 -16.28 10.19
N GLY A 725 9.51 -16.43 9.35
CA GLY A 725 9.33 -15.62 8.14
C GLY A 725 8.91 -16.44 6.91
N ASN A 726 9.08 -15.84 5.73
CA ASN A 726 8.70 -16.42 4.45
C ASN A 726 9.91 -16.93 3.67
N LEU A 727 9.88 -18.18 3.22
CA LEU A 727 10.80 -18.77 2.24
C LEU A 727 10.16 -18.75 0.84
N GLY A 728 10.93 -18.37 -0.18
CA GLY A 728 10.44 -18.30 -1.57
C GLY A 728 9.84 -16.94 -1.94
N GLN A 729 9.37 -16.78 -3.18
CA GLN A 729 8.76 -15.53 -3.61
C GLN A 729 7.45 -15.30 -2.84
N ASN A 730 7.23 -14.07 -2.36
CA ASN A 730 6.05 -13.72 -1.57
C ASN A 730 4.89 -13.29 -2.49
N PRO A 731 3.95 -14.18 -2.87
CA PRO A 731 2.82 -13.81 -3.70
C PRO A 731 1.83 -12.89 -2.98
N MET A 732 1.96 -12.65 -1.66
CA MET A 732 0.98 -11.86 -0.90
C MET A 732 0.80 -10.44 -1.45
N GLY A 733 1.86 -9.86 -2.02
CA GLY A 733 1.76 -8.57 -2.72
C GLY A 733 0.89 -8.64 -3.98
N ILE A 734 0.92 -9.75 -4.71
CA ILE A 734 0.03 -10.01 -5.86
C ILE A 734 -1.36 -10.37 -5.36
N ILE A 735 -1.50 -11.34 -4.46
CA ILE A 735 -2.79 -11.86 -3.98
C ILE A 735 -3.59 -10.75 -3.31
N GLY A 736 -3.00 -10.04 -2.35
CA GLY A 736 -3.67 -8.96 -1.61
C GLY A 736 -4.03 -7.75 -2.46
N ARG A 737 -3.34 -7.53 -3.60
CA ARG A 737 -3.69 -6.46 -4.56
C ARG A 737 -4.62 -6.93 -5.67
N SER A 738 -4.57 -8.22 -6.05
CA SER A 738 -5.35 -8.82 -7.14
C SER A 738 -6.75 -9.20 -6.67
N ILE A 739 -6.84 -9.85 -5.51
CA ILE A 739 -8.07 -10.44 -5.00
C ILE A 739 -8.66 -9.47 -3.99
N PRO A 740 -9.81 -8.84 -4.30
CA PRO A 740 -10.46 -7.93 -3.37
C PRO A 740 -10.73 -8.64 -2.04
N ASP A 741 -10.30 -8.02 -0.95
CA ASP A 741 -10.58 -8.46 0.42
C ASP A 741 -10.03 -9.85 0.76
N TYR A 742 -8.93 -10.22 0.11
CA TYR A 742 -8.13 -11.35 0.53
C TYR A 742 -7.60 -11.15 1.95
N GLU A 743 -7.66 -12.22 2.75
CA GLU A 743 -7.12 -12.25 4.10
C GLU A 743 -6.05 -13.36 4.25
N PRO A 744 -4.92 -13.09 4.92
CA PRO A 744 -3.94 -14.13 5.23
C PRO A 744 -4.54 -15.23 6.13
N ILE A 745 -4.21 -16.48 5.83
CA ILE A 745 -4.61 -17.65 6.62
C ILE A 745 -4.12 -17.55 8.07
N ASN A 746 -2.84 -17.21 8.25
CA ASN A 746 -2.24 -16.98 9.55
C ASN A 746 -2.41 -15.50 9.94
N PRO A 747 -3.17 -15.20 11.00
CA PRO A 747 -3.15 -13.86 11.55
C PRO A 747 -1.75 -13.57 12.14
N PRO A 748 -1.32 -12.29 12.18
CA PRO A 748 -0.07 -11.93 12.84
C PRO A 748 -0.08 -12.38 14.31
N VAL A 749 1.09 -12.84 14.79
CA VAL A 749 1.24 -13.31 16.18
C VAL A 749 1.01 -12.13 17.13
N PRO A 750 0.04 -12.21 18.06
CA PRO A 750 -0.20 -11.14 19.02
C PRO A 750 1.01 -10.97 19.96
N SER A 751 1.28 -9.72 20.37
CA SER A 751 2.35 -9.46 21.34
C SER A 751 1.96 -9.98 22.72
N VAL A 752 2.69 -10.97 23.20
CA VAL A 752 2.52 -11.57 24.53
C VAL A 752 3.04 -10.59 25.61
N SER A 753 2.35 -10.48 26.74
CA SER A 753 2.82 -9.66 27.88
C SER A 753 3.81 -10.43 28.76
N LYS A 754 4.87 -9.75 29.26
CA LYS A 754 5.81 -10.28 30.28
C LYS A 754 5.14 -10.83 31.53
N PHE A 755 3.90 -10.41 31.80
CA PHE A 755 3.14 -10.79 32.99
C PHE A 755 2.22 -12.00 32.78
N GLU A 756 2.10 -12.53 31.56
CA GLU A 756 1.27 -13.72 31.29
C GLU A 756 1.87 -15.01 31.88
N ARG A 757 3.14 -15.01 32.28
CA ARG A 757 3.87 -16.18 32.81
C ARG A 757 4.52 -15.92 34.17
N TYR A 758 3.82 -15.21 35.06
CA TYR A 758 4.27 -15.02 36.43
C TYR A 758 3.62 -16.04 37.36
N GLU A 759 4.43 -16.73 38.18
CA GLU A 759 4.01 -17.66 39.24
C GLU A 759 4.11 -17.03 40.63
#